data_AF-A0A0E4GEE7-F1
#
_entry.id   AF-A0A0E4GEE7-F1
#
_cell.length_a   1.000
_cell.length_b   1.000
_cell.length_c   1.000
_cell.angle_alpha   90.00
_cell.angle_beta   90.00
_cell.angle_gamma   90.00
#
_symmetry.space_group_name_H-M   'P 1'
#
loop_
_entity.id
_entity.type
_entity.pdbx_description
1 polymer ?
#
loop_
_entity_poly.entity_id
_entity_poly.type
_entity_poly.pdbx_seq_one_letter_code
_entity_poly.pdbx_strand_id
1 'polypeptide(L)'
;MKSNKKNFYRPLLKSLADDIVGLMETNEGRLLALEMLEEIPADIKNDVLEGLSSFYNPQMVYFFSLLKWEYGKEYEAICDRALTKYRLAGLDVDYKQPVMGRFYKAFASLSRHTGRMTLDMAWETGKDKLYVECFFLTFSSDGIHSFFIVNEISISQYEKDRGLFSDMIELSYKEGCFLLCEAYKLNVRYMTRPALGKFLYQKYLDDDTDFPPAHTNNVLRKVCARLSPRQLGNSFFHALRYQDYNYILSILYNEQPYHSLLLHQLNNSILPGTIIMEGQVEEVRASVDFAEITAFSTTLQEREVYHNEYIMRLVRDTTGSWCIRHLENTTSIRLDADSSLNPFNMQVYCRVYEIIDIDDLFDVLDQLDDIREVEELPYGLHMRLTCFEDDFNHGISFMTGVIADLVINADEFVVISQDIETLDELHCLFMENNTFALVQRGEYEINLISAYNYLSGQYANFEDILLNEDTEVSDFVFEDGMRFITARYLIKDRAKVMARLAEIKSLQIDLQGELQVYYELEDEPNQPGLFAEYILGSSWVTVSAFGEKDINLIRRNFERDMYDALEFDGLELREDGIFAILSLDVKRQYPQLESALKDLYLNKWYHSNLPTLRGMSPLEACQTEEGKRLLWTLFKRIKQKEKKRHINGDRRRIGLKEYLRKVEFEKENQP
;
A
#
# COMPACT_ATOMS: atom_id res chain seq x y z
N MET A 1 34.10 -22.60 1.50
CA MET A 1 33.65 -23.96 1.13
C MET A 1 32.40 -23.81 0.26
N LYS A 2 32.25 -24.67 -0.75
CA LYS A 2 31.25 -24.59 -1.83
C LYS A 2 29.83 -24.35 -1.28
N SER A 3 29.13 -23.32 -1.76
CA SER A 3 27.70 -23.15 -1.45
C SER A 3 26.93 -24.35 -2.00
N ASN A 4 26.06 -24.93 -1.17
CA ASN A 4 25.08 -25.90 -1.61
C ASN A 4 24.12 -25.20 -2.57
N LYS A 5 24.39 -25.29 -3.89
CA LYS A 5 23.36 -25.01 -4.89
C LYS A 5 22.20 -25.98 -4.60
N LYS A 6 21.06 -25.45 -4.16
CA LYS A 6 19.80 -26.21 -4.12
C LYS A 6 19.57 -26.70 -5.55
N ASN A 7 19.81 -27.99 -5.79
CA ASN A 7 19.65 -28.57 -7.11
C ASN A 7 18.15 -28.74 -7.36
N PHE A 8 17.55 -27.81 -8.09
CA PHE A 8 16.18 -27.92 -8.56
C PHE A 8 16.00 -29.18 -9.42
N TYR A 9 14.81 -29.79 -9.33
CA TYR A 9 14.49 -30.99 -10.08
C TYR A 9 14.48 -30.69 -11.59
N ARG A 10 15.53 -31.11 -12.28
CA ARG A 10 15.79 -30.77 -13.69
C ARG A 10 14.62 -31.05 -14.66
N PRO A 11 13.80 -32.11 -14.49
CA PRO A 11 12.61 -32.32 -15.32
C PRO A 11 11.55 -31.21 -15.17
N LEU A 12 11.37 -30.66 -13.97
CA LEU A 12 10.42 -29.57 -13.71
C LEU A 12 10.88 -28.28 -14.38
N LEU A 13 12.17 -27.95 -14.24
CA LEU A 13 12.76 -26.80 -14.96
C LEU A 13 12.68 -26.97 -16.48
N LYS A 14 12.80 -28.20 -16.98
CA LYS A 14 12.67 -28.47 -18.41
C LYS A 14 11.23 -28.25 -18.89
N SER A 15 10.24 -28.73 -18.15
CA SER A 15 8.82 -28.48 -18.46
C SER A 15 8.55 -26.98 -18.56
N LEU A 16 8.93 -26.24 -17.52
CA LEU A 16 8.77 -24.78 -17.48
C LEU A 16 9.48 -24.09 -18.67
N ALA A 17 10.68 -24.53 -19.03
CA ALA A 17 11.38 -23.99 -20.19
C ALA A 17 10.65 -24.30 -21.52
N ASP A 18 10.12 -25.51 -21.67
CA ASP A 18 9.37 -25.93 -22.86
C ASP A 18 8.05 -25.12 -22.98
N ASP A 19 7.38 -24.85 -21.85
CA ASP A 19 6.16 -24.02 -21.79
C ASP A 19 6.46 -22.56 -22.17
N ILE A 20 7.50 -21.95 -21.56
CA ILE A 20 7.97 -20.59 -21.89
C ILE A 20 8.27 -20.48 -23.38
N VAL A 21 8.96 -21.46 -23.98
CA VAL A 21 9.30 -21.44 -25.41
C VAL A 21 8.06 -21.33 -26.30
N GLY A 22 6.97 -22.02 -25.95
CA GLY A 22 5.70 -21.93 -26.67
C GLY A 22 5.01 -20.58 -26.55
N LEU A 23 5.18 -19.89 -25.41
CA LEU A 23 4.54 -18.62 -25.10
C LEU A 23 5.24 -17.39 -25.70
N MET A 24 6.51 -17.49 -26.11
CA MET A 24 7.29 -16.33 -26.59
C MET A 24 6.89 -15.78 -27.97
N GLU A 25 6.02 -16.48 -28.69
CA GLU A 25 5.63 -16.12 -30.07
C GLU A 25 4.73 -14.88 -30.15
N THR A 26 3.84 -14.65 -29.17
CA THR A 26 2.86 -13.55 -29.17
C THR A 26 3.04 -12.64 -27.97
N ASN A 27 2.52 -11.40 -28.04
CA ASN A 27 2.55 -10.49 -26.87
C ASN A 27 1.68 -10.98 -25.71
N GLU A 28 0.55 -11.61 -26.01
CA GLU A 28 -0.29 -12.27 -24.98
C GLU A 28 0.47 -13.41 -24.30
N GLY A 29 1.11 -14.29 -25.06
CA GLY A 29 1.91 -15.37 -24.48
C GLY A 29 3.08 -14.85 -23.63
N ARG A 30 3.67 -13.72 -24.02
CA ARG A 30 4.71 -13.07 -23.20
C ARG A 30 4.20 -12.56 -21.87
N LEU A 31 2.99 -12.00 -21.82
CA LEU A 31 2.35 -11.61 -20.57
C LEU A 31 2.08 -12.84 -19.70
N LEU A 32 1.50 -13.91 -20.27
CA LEU A 32 1.27 -15.18 -19.56
C LEU A 32 2.56 -15.76 -18.97
N ALA A 33 3.67 -15.68 -19.71
CA ALA A 33 4.97 -16.17 -19.21
C ALA A 33 5.53 -15.32 -18.06
N LEU A 34 5.19 -14.03 -17.99
CA LEU A 34 5.52 -13.16 -16.85
C LEU A 34 4.62 -13.48 -15.64
N GLU A 35 3.33 -13.70 -15.85
CA GLU A 35 2.38 -14.13 -14.81
C GLU A 35 2.84 -15.45 -14.17
N MET A 36 3.22 -16.44 -14.99
CA MET A 36 3.80 -17.70 -14.50
C MET A 36 5.06 -17.50 -13.64
N LEU A 37 5.84 -16.44 -13.89
CA LEU A 37 7.01 -16.12 -13.09
C LEU A 37 6.60 -15.47 -11.76
N GLU A 38 5.53 -14.69 -11.72
CA GLU A 38 5.04 -14.06 -10.49
C GLU A 38 4.48 -15.06 -9.49
N GLU A 39 3.87 -16.15 -9.97
CA GLU A 39 3.42 -17.27 -9.13
C GLU A 39 4.57 -17.98 -8.39
N ILE A 40 5.82 -17.81 -8.84
CA ILE A 40 6.99 -18.40 -8.19
C ILE A 40 7.33 -17.62 -6.92
N PRO A 41 7.42 -18.27 -5.74
CA PRO A 41 7.81 -17.60 -4.51
C PRO A 41 9.12 -16.82 -4.63
N ALA A 42 9.13 -15.58 -4.13
CA ALA A 42 10.25 -14.64 -4.27
C ALA A 42 11.61 -15.22 -3.82
N ASP A 43 11.60 -16.06 -2.78
CA ASP A 43 12.81 -16.66 -2.20
C ASP A 43 13.52 -17.65 -3.13
N ILE A 44 12.79 -18.27 -4.06
CA ILE A 44 13.34 -19.27 -4.99
C ILE A 44 13.41 -18.77 -6.43
N LYS A 45 12.75 -17.64 -6.74
CA LYS A 45 12.65 -17.07 -8.09
C LYS A 45 14.03 -16.90 -8.75
N ASN A 46 15.00 -16.34 -8.03
CA ASN A 46 16.38 -16.18 -8.51
C ASN A 46 17.08 -17.50 -8.87
N ASP A 47 16.89 -18.54 -8.05
CA ASP A 47 17.51 -19.84 -8.30
C ASP A 47 16.85 -20.55 -9.50
N VAL A 48 15.53 -20.41 -9.65
CA VAL A 48 14.79 -20.93 -10.80
C VAL A 48 15.29 -20.27 -12.10
N LEU A 49 15.42 -18.94 -12.12
CA LEU A 49 15.95 -18.20 -13.26
C LEU A 49 17.39 -18.61 -13.61
N GLU A 50 18.25 -18.82 -12.60
CA GLU A 50 19.60 -19.34 -12.85
C GLU A 50 19.55 -20.78 -13.41
N GLY A 51 18.63 -21.61 -12.95
CA GLY A 51 18.38 -22.95 -13.48
C GLY A 51 17.95 -22.94 -14.95
N LEU A 52 17.00 -22.06 -15.30
CA LEU A 52 16.49 -21.89 -16.67
C LEU A 52 17.58 -21.47 -17.66
N SER A 53 18.64 -20.79 -17.20
CA SER A 53 19.79 -20.41 -18.05
C SER A 53 20.59 -21.59 -18.63
N SER A 54 20.23 -22.83 -18.29
CA SER A 54 20.87 -24.05 -18.80
C SER A 54 20.20 -24.62 -20.06
N PHE A 55 19.06 -24.06 -20.50
CA PHE A 55 18.29 -24.55 -21.64
C PHE A 55 18.49 -23.64 -22.86
N TYR A 56 19.38 -24.05 -23.76
CA TYR A 56 19.77 -23.28 -24.93
C TYR A 56 18.73 -23.35 -26.04
N ASN A 57 17.95 -22.28 -26.20
CA ASN A 57 16.91 -22.16 -27.22
C ASN A 57 16.77 -20.66 -27.62
N PRO A 58 16.56 -20.30 -28.91
CA PRO A 58 16.37 -18.91 -29.33
C PRO A 58 15.22 -18.20 -28.60
N GLN A 59 14.12 -18.88 -28.30
CA GLN A 59 12.99 -18.32 -27.56
C GLN A 59 13.38 -18.05 -26.09
N MET A 60 14.29 -18.82 -25.51
CA MET A 60 14.82 -18.54 -24.18
C MET A 60 15.72 -17.30 -24.17
N VAL A 61 16.41 -16.98 -25.26
CA VAL A 61 17.09 -15.68 -25.39
C VAL A 61 16.07 -14.55 -25.30
N TYR A 62 14.94 -14.71 -25.99
CA TYR A 62 13.89 -13.71 -25.97
C TYR A 62 13.28 -13.55 -24.57
N PHE A 63 13.03 -14.65 -23.86
CA PHE A 63 12.57 -14.62 -22.47
C PHE A 63 13.52 -13.85 -21.53
N PHE A 64 14.83 -14.11 -21.55
CA PHE A 64 15.76 -13.35 -20.69
C PHE A 64 15.86 -11.87 -21.09
N SER A 65 15.70 -11.54 -22.37
CA SER A 65 15.61 -10.13 -22.80
C SER A 65 14.30 -9.47 -22.32
N LEU A 66 13.18 -10.20 -22.37
CA LEU A 66 11.88 -9.78 -21.87
C LEU A 66 11.95 -9.44 -20.38
N LEU A 67 12.55 -10.32 -19.56
CA LEU A 67 12.73 -10.09 -18.13
C LEU A 67 13.56 -8.82 -17.83
N LYS A 68 14.57 -8.53 -18.67
CA LYS A 68 15.33 -7.28 -18.52
C LYS A 68 14.48 -6.04 -18.79
N TRP A 69 13.59 -6.08 -19.76
CA TRP A 69 12.73 -4.93 -20.06
C TRP A 69 11.63 -4.75 -19.03
N GLU A 70 11.10 -5.86 -18.51
CA GLU A 70 10.01 -5.83 -17.53
C GLU A 70 10.50 -5.39 -16.15
N TYR A 71 11.50 -6.09 -15.61
CA TYR A 71 11.94 -5.94 -14.23
C TYR A 71 13.17 -5.04 -14.07
N GLY A 72 13.80 -4.67 -15.19
CA GLY A 72 14.98 -3.80 -15.17
C GLY A 72 16.08 -4.34 -14.28
N LYS A 73 16.52 -3.50 -13.33
CA LYS A 73 17.65 -3.77 -12.44
C LYS A 73 17.45 -4.98 -11.52
N GLU A 74 16.22 -5.38 -11.24
CA GLU A 74 15.89 -6.48 -10.33
C GLU A 74 16.52 -7.80 -10.83
N TYR A 75 16.36 -8.11 -12.12
CA TYR A 75 16.89 -9.33 -12.72
C TYR A 75 18.02 -9.10 -13.73
N GLU A 76 18.46 -7.86 -13.96
CA GLU A 76 19.47 -7.51 -14.96
C GLU A 76 20.72 -8.39 -14.86
N ALA A 77 21.28 -8.55 -13.66
CA ALA A 77 22.50 -9.33 -13.45
C ALA A 77 22.33 -10.83 -13.76
N ILE A 78 21.17 -11.42 -13.46
CA ILE A 78 20.88 -12.83 -13.77
C ILE A 78 20.71 -12.99 -15.27
N CYS A 79 19.93 -12.11 -15.90
CA CYS A 79 19.66 -12.12 -17.32
C CYS A 79 20.93 -11.90 -18.14
N ASP A 80 21.79 -10.96 -17.76
CA ASP A 80 23.07 -10.72 -18.45
C ASP A 80 24.00 -11.93 -18.42
N ARG A 81 24.04 -12.64 -17.28
CA ARG A 81 24.79 -13.89 -17.18
C ARG A 81 24.21 -14.96 -18.10
N ALA A 82 22.88 -15.11 -18.15
CA ALA A 82 22.21 -16.06 -19.03
C ALA A 82 22.45 -15.74 -20.51
N LEU A 83 22.21 -14.49 -20.93
CA LEU A 83 22.45 -14.02 -22.30
C LEU A 83 23.92 -14.15 -22.71
N THR A 84 24.86 -13.92 -21.79
CA THR A 84 26.29 -14.15 -22.06
C THR A 84 26.59 -15.63 -22.31
N LYS A 85 26.00 -16.56 -21.53
CA LYS A 85 26.12 -18.00 -21.79
C LYS A 85 25.57 -18.37 -23.17
N TYR A 86 24.45 -17.78 -23.56
CA TYR A 86 23.81 -18.04 -24.86
C TYR A 86 24.63 -17.50 -26.03
N ARG A 87 25.19 -16.29 -25.88
CA ARG A 87 26.15 -15.73 -26.85
C ARG A 87 27.37 -16.64 -27.03
N LEU A 88 27.93 -17.16 -25.94
CA LEU A 88 29.05 -18.10 -25.98
C LEU A 88 28.67 -19.46 -26.61
N ALA A 89 27.41 -19.86 -26.53
CA ALA A 89 26.87 -21.05 -27.19
C ALA A 89 26.55 -20.82 -28.69
N GLY A 90 26.76 -19.60 -29.21
CA GLY A 90 26.54 -19.24 -30.61
C GLY A 90 25.10 -18.81 -30.93
N LEU A 91 24.27 -18.51 -29.94
CA LEU A 91 22.94 -17.95 -30.14
C LEU A 91 23.02 -16.43 -30.37
N ASP A 92 22.17 -15.93 -31.26
CA ASP A 92 22.00 -14.48 -31.44
C ASP A 92 21.23 -13.90 -30.25
N VAL A 93 21.79 -12.86 -29.65
CA VAL A 93 21.29 -12.19 -28.45
C VAL A 93 20.99 -10.71 -28.67
N ASP A 94 21.20 -10.19 -29.89
CA ASP A 94 20.81 -8.82 -30.24
C ASP A 94 19.33 -8.78 -30.62
N TYR A 95 18.47 -8.85 -29.60
CA TYR A 95 17.04 -8.71 -29.80
C TYR A 95 16.58 -7.28 -29.53
N LYS A 96 15.95 -6.65 -30.52
CA LYS A 96 15.36 -5.31 -30.38
C LYS A 96 13.93 -5.42 -29.89
N GLN A 97 13.56 -4.53 -28.97
CA GLN A 97 12.18 -4.41 -28.49
C GLN A 97 11.23 -4.26 -29.69
N PRO A 98 10.16 -5.07 -29.76
CA PRO A 98 9.23 -5.01 -30.89
C PRO A 98 8.40 -3.73 -30.79
N VAL A 99 8.69 -2.75 -31.66
CA VAL A 99 7.81 -1.59 -31.87
C VAL A 99 6.74 -2.01 -32.87
N MET A 100 5.49 -2.06 -32.42
CA MET A 100 4.39 -2.53 -33.25
C MET A 100 3.66 -1.37 -33.93
N GLY A 101 3.64 -1.41 -35.26
CA GLY A 101 2.68 -0.66 -36.08
C GLY A 101 2.84 0.85 -36.07
N ARG A 102 1.83 1.53 -36.63
CA ARG A 102 1.69 2.99 -36.61
C ARG A 102 0.59 3.36 -35.62
N PHE A 103 0.83 4.36 -34.77
CA PHE A 103 -0.21 4.86 -33.87
C PHE A 103 -1.44 5.30 -34.66
N TYR A 104 -2.60 4.78 -34.27
CA TYR A 104 -3.88 5.09 -34.89
C TYR A 104 -4.62 6.14 -34.07
N LYS A 105 -5.12 5.77 -32.89
CA LYS A 105 -5.90 6.63 -31.98
C LYS A 105 -5.76 6.17 -30.53
N ALA A 106 -6.09 7.04 -29.60
CA ALA A 106 -6.28 6.70 -28.21
C ALA A 106 -7.70 7.07 -27.76
N PHE A 107 -8.28 6.30 -26.85
CA PHE A 107 -9.58 6.60 -26.24
C PHE A 107 -9.49 6.47 -24.73
N ALA A 108 -10.10 7.38 -23.99
CA ALA A 108 -10.18 7.28 -22.54
C ALA A 108 -11.61 7.47 -22.04
N SER A 109 -11.94 6.85 -20.92
CA SER A 109 -13.24 7.05 -20.27
C SER A 109 -13.35 8.44 -19.64
N LEU A 110 -14.58 8.98 -19.58
CA LEU A 110 -14.91 10.26 -18.94
C LEU A 110 -15.01 10.14 -17.41
N SER A 111 -14.28 9.21 -16.80
CA SER A 111 -14.39 8.83 -15.40
C SER A 111 -13.25 9.35 -14.52
N ARG A 112 -12.37 10.23 -15.01
CA ARG A 112 -11.21 10.73 -14.22
C ARG A 112 -11.55 11.23 -12.81
N HIS A 113 -12.76 11.78 -12.63
CA HIS A 113 -13.27 12.27 -11.35
C HIS A 113 -13.53 11.19 -10.31
N THR A 114 -13.70 9.93 -10.73
CA THR A 114 -13.86 8.78 -9.85
C THR A 114 -12.51 8.27 -9.31
N GLY A 115 -11.40 8.82 -9.81
CA GLY A 115 -10.07 8.27 -9.54
C GLY A 115 -9.78 6.97 -10.29
N ARG A 116 -10.66 6.51 -11.19
CA ARG A 116 -10.42 5.33 -12.05
C ARG A 116 -10.77 5.64 -13.50
N MET A 117 -9.99 5.11 -14.44
CA MET A 117 -10.29 5.25 -15.86
C MET A 117 -9.79 4.08 -16.69
N THR A 118 -10.43 3.89 -17.83
CA THR A 118 -9.90 3.05 -18.91
C THR A 118 -9.21 3.91 -19.95
N LEU A 119 -8.09 3.43 -20.47
CA LEU A 119 -7.35 4.05 -21.56
C LEU A 119 -6.99 2.98 -22.60
N ASP A 120 -7.36 3.23 -23.85
CA ASP A 120 -6.97 2.42 -24.99
C ASP A 120 -5.92 3.14 -25.83
N MET A 121 -4.87 2.43 -26.21
CA MET A 121 -3.88 2.86 -27.19
C MET A 121 -3.91 1.92 -28.40
N ALA A 122 -4.49 2.38 -29.52
CA ALA A 122 -4.67 1.58 -30.72
C ALA A 122 -3.55 1.81 -31.76
N TRP A 123 -3.06 0.71 -32.30
CA TRP A 123 -1.97 0.65 -33.29
C TRP A 123 -2.42 -0.10 -34.54
N GLU A 124 -2.08 0.44 -35.70
CA GLU A 124 -2.33 -0.19 -36.99
C GLU A 124 -1.21 -1.18 -37.31
N THR A 125 -1.54 -2.48 -37.43
CA THR A 125 -0.60 -3.55 -37.75
C THR A 125 -0.56 -3.92 -39.23
N GLY A 126 -1.35 -3.22 -40.06
CA GLY A 126 -1.58 -3.50 -41.48
C GLY A 126 -2.73 -4.49 -41.70
N LYS A 127 -3.40 -4.38 -42.87
CA LYS A 127 -4.60 -5.15 -43.28
C LYS A 127 -5.91 -4.78 -42.55
N ASP A 128 -6.18 -3.50 -42.30
CA ASP A 128 -7.40 -3.01 -41.61
C ASP A 128 -7.65 -3.63 -40.23
N LYS A 129 -6.58 -4.14 -39.60
CA LYS A 129 -6.59 -4.69 -38.24
C LYS A 129 -5.83 -3.77 -37.30
N LEU A 130 -6.37 -3.65 -36.10
CA LEU A 130 -5.83 -2.91 -34.98
C LEU A 130 -5.32 -3.88 -33.91
N TYR A 131 -4.27 -3.43 -33.27
CA TYR A 131 -3.70 -3.94 -32.05
C TYR A 131 -3.99 -2.92 -30.96
N VAL A 132 -4.75 -3.29 -29.94
CA VAL A 132 -5.18 -2.35 -28.89
C VAL A 132 -4.54 -2.74 -27.58
N GLU A 133 -3.85 -1.78 -26.98
CA GLU A 133 -3.30 -1.86 -25.64
C GLU A 133 -4.30 -1.18 -24.69
N CYS A 134 -4.92 -1.97 -23.82
CA CYS A 134 -5.95 -1.51 -22.89
C CYS A 134 -5.36 -1.40 -21.48
N PHE A 135 -5.57 -0.25 -20.85
CA PHE A 135 -5.11 0.05 -19.51
C PHE A 135 -6.29 0.36 -18.61
N PHE A 136 -6.24 -0.16 -17.39
CA PHE A 136 -7.04 0.35 -16.28
C PHE A 136 -6.13 1.14 -15.36
N LEU A 137 -6.42 2.43 -15.22
CA LEU A 137 -5.64 3.37 -14.43
C LEU A 137 -6.43 3.75 -13.19
N THR A 138 -5.77 3.67 -12.04
CA THR A 138 -6.24 4.20 -10.78
C THR A 138 -5.37 5.38 -10.36
N PHE A 139 -5.99 6.39 -9.77
CA PHE A 139 -5.31 7.55 -9.20
C PHE A 139 -5.27 7.44 -7.67
N SER A 140 -4.94 6.23 -7.21
CA SER A 140 -4.74 5.76 -5.83
C SER A 140 -3.33 5.15 -5.70
N SER A 141 -3.12 4.28 -4.70
CA SER A 141 -1.91 3.47 -4.49
C SER A 141 -1.51 2.65 -5.73
N ASP A 142 -2.49 2.21 -6.52
CA ASP A 142 -2.32 1.13 -7.51
C ASP A 142 -1.90 1.63 -8.90
N GLY A 143 -1.99 2.93 -9.17
CA GLY A 143 -1.50 3.56 -10.41
C GLY A 143 -1.95 2.85 -11.69
N ILE A 144 -1.01 2.32 -12.47
CA ILE A 144 -1.31 1.39 -13.57
C ILE A 144 -1.68 0.04 -12.97
N HIS A 145 -2.96 -0.15 -12.70
CA HIS A 145 -3.48 -1.33 -12.02
C HIS A 145 -3.55 -2.55 -12.93
N SER A 146 -4.12 -2.42 -14.15
CA SER A 146 -4.15 -3.55 -15.09
C SER A 146 -3.84 -3.17 -16.53
N PHE A 147 -3.28 -4.13 -17.26
CA PHE A 147 -2.88 -4.01 -18.64
C PHE A 147 -3.18 -5.30 -19.39
N PHE A 148 -3.89 -5.19 -20.50
CA PHE A 148 -4.13 -6.32 -21.39
C PHE A 148 -4.16 -5.86 -22.83
N ILE A 149 -4.10 -6.84 -23.73
CA ILE A 149 -3.95 -6.61 -25.15
C ILE A 149 -5.12 -7.25 -25.87
N VAL A 150 -5.66 -6.56 -26.87
CA VAL A 150 -6.63 -7.14 -27.78
C VAL A 150 -6.06 -7.11 -29.20
N ASN A 151 -5.85 -8.29 -29.75
CA ASN A 151 -5.28 -8.49 -31.07
C ASN A 151 -6.36 -8.55 -32.16
N GLU A 152 -5.98 -8.14 -33.37
CA GLU A 152 -6.72 -8.38 -34.62
C GLU A 152 -8.15 -7.78 -34.72
N ILE A 153 -8.44 -6.69 -34.00
CA ILE A 153 -9.75 -6.01 -34.11
C ILE A 153 -9.85 -5.27 -35.44
N SER A 154 -10.95 -5.42 -36.19
CA SER A 154 -11.16 -4.59 -37.40
C SER A 154 -11.40 -3.12 -37.04
N ILE A 155 -10.86 -2.19 -37.83
CA ILE A 155 -11.04 -0.74 -37.59
C ILE A 155 -12.53 -0.36 -37.45
N SER A 156 -13.39 -0.90 -38.33
CA SER A 156 -14.83 -0.61 -38.31
C SER A 156 -15.53 -1.10 -37.04
N GLN A 157 -15.11 -2.26 -36.50
CA GLN A 157 -15.65 -2.77 -35.24
C GLN A 157 -15.18 -1.90 -34.06
N TYR A 158 -13.90 -1.53 -34.04
CA TYR A 158 -13.33 -0.68 -32.99
C TYR A 158 -14.00 0.70 -32.93
N GLU A 159 -14.13 1.38 -34.07
CA GLU A 159 -14.81 2.68 -34.13
C GLU A 159 -16.30 2.57 -33.76
N LYS A 160 -16.96 1.48 -34.14
CA LYS A 160 -18.37 1.24 -33.80
C LYS A 160 -18.54 1.01 -32.30
N ASP A 161 -17.71 0.17 -31.69
CA ASP A 161 -17.79 -0.14 -30.27
C ASP A 161 -17.51 1.12 -29.45
N ARG A 162 -16.44 1.85 -29.78
CA ARG A 162 -16.11 3.11 -29.08
C ARG A 162 -17.07 4.25 -29.39
N GLY A 163 -17.76 4.23 -30.53
CA GLY A 163 -18.83 5.18 -30.85
C GLY A 163 -20.18 4.86 -30.20
N LEU A 164 -20.39 3.63 -29.72
CA LEU A 164 -21.59 3.22 -28.98
C LEU A 164 -21.51 3.61 -27.50
N PHE A 165 -20.31 3.66 -26.92
CA PHE A 165 -20.09 4.15 -25.57
C PHE A 165 -20.10 5.69 -25.57
N SER A 166 -21.12 6.31 -24.95
CA SER A 166 -21.18 7.77 -24.77
C SER A 166 -20.07 8.32 -23.88
N ASP A 167 -19.36 7.43 -23.18
CA ASP A 167 -18.51 7.77 -22.05
C ASP A 167 -17.02 7.68 -22.39
N MET A 168 -16.67 7.53 -23.67
CA MET A 168 -15.29 7.48 -24.15
C MET A 168 -14.98 8.69 -25.04
N ILE A 169 -13.79 9.27 -24.89
CA ILE A 169 -13.32 10.41 -25.67
C ILE A 169 -12.01 10.12 -26.40
N GLU A 170 -11.89 10.60 -27.64
CA GLU A 170 -10.66 10.49 -28.43
C GLU A 170 -9.56 11.39 -27.86
N LEU A 171 -8.39 10.80 -27.64
CA LEU A 171 -7.18 11.45 -27.17
C LEU A 171 -6.06 11.41 -28.22
N SER A 172 -5.20 12.41 -28.18
CA SER A 172 -3.94 12.37 -28.91
C SER A 172 -2.94 11.41 -28.24
N TYR A 173 -1.94 10.95 -29.00
CA TYR A 173 -0.85 10.11 -28.47
C TYR A 173 -0.23 10.69 -27.20
N LYS A 174 0.10 11.99 -27.21
CA LYS A 174 0.71 12.67 -26.06
C LYS A 174 -0.21 12.79 -24.86
N GLU A 175 -1.51 13.02 -25.09
CA GLU A 175 -2.52 13.04 -24.02
C GLU A 175 -2.62 11.65 -23.34
N GLY A 176 -2.61 10.57 -24.13
CA GLY A 176 -2.58 9.21 -23.60
C GLY A 176 -1.30 8.89 -22.81
N CYS A 177 -0.13 9.27 -23.34
CA CYS A 177 1.15 9.09 -22.64
C CYS A 177 1.17 9.85 -21.31
N PHE A 178 0.63 11.07 -21.27
CA PHE A 178 0.53 11.86 -20.06
C PHE A 178 -0.30 11.17 -18.98
N LEU A 179 -1.49 10.65 -19.31
CA LEU A 179 -2.34 9.95 -18.34
C LEU A 179 -1.64 8.68 -17.79
N LEU A 180 -0.95 7.94 -18.65
CA LEU A 180 -0.14 6.78 -18.23
C LEU A 180 0.99 7.17 -17.29
N CYS A 181 1.73 8.23 -17.63
CA CYS A 181 2.81 8.72 -16.79
C CYS A 181 2.32 9.18 -15.41
N GLU A 182 1.15 9.81 -15.35
CA GLU A 182 0.54 10.26 -14.09
C GLU A 182 0.14 9.09 -13.19
N ALA A 183 -0.49 8.06 -13.75
CA ALA A 183 -0.81 6.83 -13.02
C ALA A 183 0.48 6.11 -12.56
N TYR A 184 1.48 5.99 -13.45
CA TYR A 184 2.76 5.37 -13.12
C TYR A 184 3.52 6.09 -12.00
N LYS A 185 3.47 7.43 -11.96
CA LYS A 185 4.08 8.21 -10.86
C LYS A 185 3.46 7.87 -9.51
N LEU A 186 2.19 7.46 -9.47
CA LEU A 186 1.56 7.00 -8.23
C LEU A 186 2.09 5.62 -7.83
N ASN A 187 2.26 4.67 -8.77
CA ASN A 187 2.95 3.41 -8.46
C ASN A 187 4.32 3.64 -7.83
N VAL A 188 5.10 4.54 -8.43
CA VAL A 188 6.42 4.92 -7.93
C VAL A 188 6.29 5.53 -6.53
N ARG A 189 5.42 6.55 -6.35
CA ARG A 189 5.22 7.23 -5.06
C ARG A 189 4.82 6.28 -3.93
N TYR A 190 3.95 5.32 -4.20
CA TYR A 190 3.46 4.34 -3.22
C TYR A 190 4.28 3.05 -3.19
N MET A 191 5.33 2.94 -4.00
CA MET A 191 6.18 1.74 -4.14
C MET A 191 5.39 0.47 -4.49
N THR A 192 4.29 0.60 -5.22
CA THR A 192 3.50 -0.52 -5.72
C THR A 192 4.04 -1.00 -7.07
N ARG A 193 3.82 -2.27 -7.39
CA ARG A 193 4.20 -2.85 -8.68
C ARG A 193 3.16 -2.45 -9.73
N PRO A 194 3.55 -1.82 -10.86
CA PRO A 194 2.60 -1.58 -11.95
C PRO A 194 2.22 -2.90 -12.61
N ALA A 195 1.10 -2.92 -13.32
CA ALA A 195 0.66 -4.07 -14.13
C ALA A 195 1.78 -4.61 -15.04
N LEU A 196 1.85 -5.94 -15.18
CA LEU A 196 2.80 -6.57 -16.10
C LEU A 196 2.60 -6.07 -17.53
N GLY A 197 3.70 -5.98 -18.30
CA GLY A 197 3.68 -5.49 -19.68
C GLY A 197 4.49 -4.23 -19.90
N LYS A 198 5.34 -3.82 -18.95
CA LYS A 198 6.24 -2.68 -19.08
C LYS A 198 7.10 -2.78 -20.33
N PHE A 199 7.49 -3.99 -20.75
CA PHE A 199 8.16 -4.22 -22.03
C PHE A 199 7.39 -3.72 -23.28
N LEU A 200 6.10 -3.42 -23.18
CA LEU A 200 5.28 -2.83 -24.24
C LEU A 200 4.99 -1.36 -24.01
N TYR A 201 4.62 -0.99 -22.78
CA TYR A 201 4.16 0.36 -22.49
C TYR A 201 5.27 1.31 -22.02
N GLN A 202 6.51 0.83 -21.82
CA GLN A 202 7.66 1.69 -21.52
C GLN A 202 7.85 2.81 -22.55
N LYS A 203 7.52 2.54 -23.82
CA LYS A 203 7.57 3.54 -24.91
C LYS A 203 6.73 4.79 -24.65
N TYR A 204 5.69 4.71 -23.82
CA TYR A 204 4.88 5.86 -23.42
C TYR A 204 5.45 6.57 -22.21
N LEU A 205 6.06 5.81 -21.29
CA LEU A 205 6.69 6.35 -20.08
C LEU A 205 7.99 7.10 -20.39
N ASP A 206 8.66 6.73 -21.49
CA ASP A 206 9.87 7.39 -21.98
C ASP A 206 9.59 8.64 -22.82
N ASP A 207 8.33 8.90 -23.21
CA ASP A 207 7.98 10.07 -24.03
C ASP A 207 7.92 11.35 -23.18
N ASP A 208 8.23 12.48 -23.82
CA ASP A 208 8.19 13.78 -23.17
C ASP A 208 6.75 14.30 -23.10
N THR A 209 6.18 14.15 -21.90
CA THR A 209 4.82 14.58 -21.52
C THR A 209 4.78 15.91 -20.79
N ASP A 210 5.86 16.72 -20.82
CA ASP A 210 5.88 18.02 -20.14
C ASP A 210 4.97 19.03 -20.84
N PHE A 211 3.75 19.11 -20.33
CA PHE A 211 2.76 20.08 -20.73
C PHE A 211 2.81 21.35 -19.86
N PRO A 212 2.51 22.53 -20.44
CA PRO A 212 2.20 23.70 -19.63
C PRO A 212 1.01 23.39 -18.70
N PRO A 213 0.97 23.91 -17.46
CA PRO A 213 -0.09 23.60 -16.49
C PRO A 213 -1.51 23.81 -17.01
N ALA A 214 -1.71 24.83 -17.85
CA ALA A 214 -3.01 25.10 -18.48
C ALA A 214 -3.43 23.98 -19.44
N HIS A 215 -2.49 23.38 -20.18
CA HIS A 215 -2.77 22.26 -21.07
C HIS A 215 -3.05 20.99 -20.27
N THR A 216 -2.27 20.72 -19.22
CA THR A 216 -2.53 19.63 -18.27
C THR A 216 -3.96 19.68 -17.71
N ASN A 217 -4.38 20.84 -17.21
CA ASN A 217 -5.73 21.03 -16.68
C ASN A 217 -6.80 20.79 -17.75
N ASN A 218 -6.56 21.20 -19.00
CA ASN A 218 -7.50 20.97 -20.09
C ASN A 218 -7.63 19.48 -20.44
N VAL A 219 -6.54 18.73 -20.45
CA VAL A 219 -6.56 17.28 -20.69
C VAL A 219 -7.34 16.58 -19.58
N LEU A 220 -7.05 16.88 -18.32
CA LEU A 220 -7.75 16.29 -17.18
C LEU A 220 -9.25 16.62 -17.19
N ARG A 221 -9.63 17.86 -17.50
CA ARG A 221 -11.04 18.24 -17.66
C ARG A 221 -11.72 17.55 -18.83
N LYS A 222 -10.99 17.31 -19.93
CA LYS A 222 -11.50 16.63 -21.13
C LYS A 222 -11.89 15.19 -20.83
N VAL A 223 -11.17 14.50 -19.93
CA VAL A 223 -11.46 13.12 -19.49
C VAL A 223 -12.36 13.06 -18.24
N CYS A 224 -13.03 14.17 -17.90
CA CYS A 224 -14.04 14.22 -16.84
C CYS A 224 -15.44 14.41 -17.42
N ALA A 225 -16.39 13.64 -16.91
CA ALA A 225 -17.80 13.93 -17.09
C ALA A 225 -18.18 15.31 -16.53
N ARG A 226 -19.29 15.86 -17.03
CA ARG A 226 -19.83 17.13 -16.54
C ARG A 226 -20.49 16.92 -15.18
N LEU A 227 -19.79 17.32 -14.12
CA LEU A 227 -20.26 17.18 -12.75
C LEU A 227 -21.22 18.31 -12.35
N SER A 228 -22.23 17.99 -11.56
CA SER A 228 -22.98 18.98 -10.78
C SER A 228 -22.12 19.58 -9.66
N PRO A 229 -22.52 20.73 -9.06
CA PRO A 229 -21.83 21.29 -7.91
C PRO A 229 -21.58 20.28 -6.77
N ARG A 230 -22.58 19.47 -6.43
CA ARG A 230 -22.49 18.44 -5.38
C ARG A 230 -21.44 17.39 -5.72
N GLN A 231 -21.53 16.84 -6.93
CA GLN A 231 -20.58 15.83 -7.43
C GLN A 231 -19.15 16.37 -7.47
N LEU A 232 -18.97 17.63 -7.89
CA LEU A 232 -17.65 18.27 -7.90
C LEU A 232 -17.08 18.38 -6.47
N GLY A 233 -17.88 18.81 -5.49
CA GLY A 233 -17.46 18.91 -4.09
C GLY A 233 -17.10 17.54 -3.48
N ASN A 234 -17.88 16.50 -3.76
CA ASN A 234 -17.57 15.15 -3.29
C ASN A 234 -16.33 14.56 -3.99
N SER A 235 -16.17 14.79 -5.30
CA SER A 235 -14.97 14.37 -6.06
C SER A 235 -13.69 15.05 -5.56
N PHE A 236 -13.79 16.28 -5.06
CA PHE A 236 -12.68 16.98 -4.43
C PHE A 236 -12.20 16.24 -3.17
N PHE A 237 -13.11 15.86 -2.27
CA PHE A 237 -12.74 15.08 -1.08
C PHE A 237 -12.15 13.73 -1.48
N HIS A 238 -12.76 13.04 -2.45
CA HIS A 238 -12.25 11.78 -3.00
C HIS A 238 -10.78 11.89 -3.44
N ALA A 239 -10.47 12.89 -4.27
CA ALA A 239 -9.11 13.13 -4.71
C ALA A 239 -8.16 13.56 -3.58
N LEU A 240 -8.67 14.25 -2.57
CA LEU A 240 -7.88 14.63 -1.40
C LEU A 240 -7.48 13.40 -0.55
N ARG A 241 -8.36 12.41 -0.39
CA ARG A 241 -8.06 11.14 0.29
C ARG A 241 -6.90 10.39 -0.37
N TYR A 242 -6.90 10.30 -1.70
CA TYR A 242 -5.85 9.62 -2.46
C TYR A 242 -4.65 10.50 -2.81
N GLN A 243 -4.66 11.77 -2.36
CA GLN A 243 -3.60 12.75 -2.60
C GLN A 243 -3.34 13.00 -4.10
N ASP A 244 -4.41 12.96 -4.89
CA ASP A 244 -4.42 13.21 -6.33
C ASP A 244 -4.44 14.71 -6.63
N TYR A 245 -3.30 15.34 -6.40
CA TYR A 245 -3.17 16.79 -6.50
C TYR A 245 -3.38 17.30 -7.93
N ASN A 246 -3.02 16.52 -8.96
CA ASN A 246 -3.15 16.97 -10.34
C ASN A 246 -4.62 17.10 -10.74
N TYR A 247 -5.48 16.18 -10.29
CA TYR A 247 -6.92 16.36 -10.44
C TYR A 247 -7.45 17.55 -9.62
N ILE A 248 -7.06 17.68 -8.35
CA ILE A 248 -7.49 18.80 -7.50
C ILE A 248 -7.15 20.14 -8.17
N LEU A 249 -5.93 20.30 -8.67
CA LEU A 249 -5.49 21.50 -9.37
C LEU A 249 -6.29 21.74 -10.66
N SER A 250 -6.70 20.68 -11.35
CA SER A 250 -7.49 20.78 -12.58
C SER A 250 -8.89 21.33 -12.34
N ILE A 251 -9.49 21.10 -11.17
CA ILE A 251 -10.85 21.58 -10.84
C ILE A 251 -10.87 22.97 -10.19
N LEU A 252 -9.70 23.56 -9.93
CA LEU A 252 -9.60 24.94 -9.47
C LEU A 252 -9.78 25.94 -10.62
N TYR A 253 -10.26 27.14 -10.28
CA TYR A 253 -10.31 28.25 -11.23
C TYR A 253 -8.90 28.78 -11.53
N ASN A 254 -8.60 29.09 -12.80
CA ASN A 254 -7.27 29.35 -13.37
C ASN A 254 -6.57 30.66 -12.92
N GLU A 255 -6.81 31.16 -11.70
CA GLU A 255 -6.10 32.31 -11.14
C GLU A 255 -4.93 31.85 -10.24
N GLN A 256 -3.70 32.05 -10.75
CA GLN A 256 -2.42 31.68 -10.14
C GLN A 256 -2.22 32.04 -8.65
N PRO A 257 -2.67 33.19 -8.09
CA PRO A 257 -2.43 33.52 -6.69
C PRO A 257 -3.22 32.65 -5.68
N TYR A 258 -4.24 31.91 -6.13
CA TYR A 258 -5.07 31.07 -5.26
C TYR A 258 -4.51 29.67 -5.04
N HIS A 259 -3.60 29.20 -5.90
CA HIS A 259 -3.05 27.86 -5.81
C HIS A 259 -2.15 27.69 -4.56
N SER A 260 -1.30 28.68 -4.27
CA SER A 260 -0.45 28.69 -3.08
C SER A 260 -1.24 28.89 -1.79
N LEU A 261 -2.33 29.67 -1.83
CA LEU A 261 -3.18 29.91 -0.66
C LEU A 261 -4.02 28.67 -0.31
N LEU A 262 -4.54 27.98 -1.32
CA LEU A 262 -5.34 26.77 -1.14
C LEU A 262 -4.48 25.59 -0.68
N LEU A 263 -3.26 25.44 -1.21
CA LEU A 263 -2.27 24.49 -0.66
C LEU A 263 -1.93 24.81 0.81
N HIS A 264 -1.80 26.09 1.16
CA HIS A 264 -1.58 26.50 2.56
C HIS A 264 -2.81 26.24 3.45
N GLN A 265 -4.03 26.40 2.95
CA GLN A 265 -5.27 26.11 3.69
C GLN A 265 -5.50 24.60 3.84
N LEU A 266 -5.07 23.81 2.86
CA LEU A 266 -5.12 22.36 2.90
C LEU A 266 -3.93 21.74 3.65
N ASN A 267 -2.90 22.50 4.03
CA ASN A 267 -1.70 21.96 4.67
C ASN A 267 -2.02 21.05 5.85
N ASN A 268 -3.03 21.35 6.68
CA ASN A 268 -3.41 20.50 7.81
C ASN A 268 -4.00 19.14 7.38
N SER A 269 -4.77 19.11 6.29
CA SER A 269 -5.33 17.89 5.69
C SER A 269 -4.36 17.17 4.74
N ILE A 270 -3.27 17.83 4.35
CA ILE A 270 -2.19 17.34 3.47
C ILE A 270 -0.99 16.83 4.29
N LEU A 271 -0.95 17.05 5.61
CA LEU A 271 0.11 16.53 6.44
C LEU A 271 0.21 15.00 6.27
N PRO A 272 1.38 14.46 5.93
CA PRO A 272 1.54 13.02 5.85
C PRO A 272 1.23 12.42 7.23
N GLY A 273 0.40 11.38 7.26
CA GLY A 273 -0.15 10.78 8.49
C GLY A 273 -1.55 11.28 8.87
N THR A 274 -2.10 12.29 8.18
CA THR A 274 -3.50 12.68 8.28
C THR A 274 -4.34 11.84 7.31
N ILE A 275 -5.35 11.16 7.82
CA ILE A 275 -6.26 10.31 7.04
C ILE A 275 -7.63 10.99 6.99
N ILE A 276 -8.22 11.10 5.81
CA ILE A 276 -9.61 11.54 5.65
C ILE A 276 -10.52 10.32 5.79
N MET A 277 -11.24 10.26 6.90
CA MET A 277 -12.21 9.20 7.20
C MET A 277 -13.54 9.47 6.49
N GLU A 278 -14.00 10.71 6.55
CA GLU A 278 -15.24 11.15 5.90
C GLU A 278 -15.05 12.52 5.26
N GLY A 279 -15.74 12.74 4.15
CA GLY A 279 -15.77 14.03 3.46
C GLY A 279 -16.99 14.13 2.57
N GLN A 280 -17.93 15.01 2.89
CA GLN A 280 -19.23 15.06 2.20
C GLN A 280 -19.78 16.49 2.08
N VAL A 281 -20.44 16.74 0.95
CA VAL A 281 -21.26 17.92 0.73
C VAL A 281 -22.61 17.81 1.44
N GLU A 282 -22.94 18.80 2.27
CA GLU A 282 -24.23 18.89 2.97
C GLU A 282 -25.25 19.66 2.14
N GLU A 283 -24.98 20.95 1.90
CA GLU A 283 -25.90 21.88 1.23
C GLU A 283 -25.26 22.43 -0.05
N VAL A 284 -26.09 22.63 -1.09
CA VAL A 284 -25.70 23.30 -2.33
C VAL A 284 -26.69 24.40 -2.63
N ARG A 285 -26.19 25.63 -2.72
CA ARG A 285 -26.94 26.81 -3.15
C ARG A 285 -26.41 27.26 -4.50
N ALA A 286 -27.08 26.84 -5.57
CA ALA A 286 -26.66 27.13 -6.93
C ALA A 286 -27.53 28.19 -7.62
N SER A 287 -26.86 29.03 -8.41
CA SER A 287 -27.43 29.91 -9.43
C SER A 287 -26.92 29.47 -10.81
N VAL A 288 -27.20 30.25 -11.87
CA VAL A 288 -26.80 29.90 -13.25
C VAL A 288 -25.27 29.80 -13.39
N ASP A 289 -24.55 30.79 -12.84
CA ASP A 289 -23.10 30.94 -13.03
C ASP A 289 -22.27 30.75 -11.75
N PHE A 290 -22.92 30.77 -10.59
CA PHE A 290 -22.26 30.66 -9.27
C PHE A 290 -22.95 29.61 -8.42
N ALA A 291 -22.19 28.84 -7.64
CA ALA A 291 -22.73 27.99 -6.60
C ALA A 291 -21.92 28.11 -5.31
N GLU A 292 -22.59 27.99 -4.17
CA GLU A 292 -21.97 27.89 -2.86
C GLU A 292 -22.31 26.52 -2.27
N ILE A 293 -21.31 25.87 -1.69
CA ILE A 293 -21.40 24.54 -1.13
C ILE A 293 -20.94 24.60 0.31
N THR A 294 -21.72 24.00 1.21
CA THR A 294 -21.27 23.67 2.56
C THR A 294 -20.92 22.19 2.61
N ALA A 295 -19.79 21.87 3.22
CA ALA A 295 -19.29 20.51 3.32
C ALA A 295 -18.54 20.30 4.64
N PHE A 296 -18.34 19.05 5.03
CA PHE A 296 -17.50 18.71 6.17
C PHE A 296 -16.47 17.64 5.80
N SER A 297 -15.43 17.53 6.62
CA SER A 297 -14.54 16.37 6.63
C SER A 297 -14.15 15.97 8.04
N THR A 298 -14.10 14.67 8.31
CA THR A 298 -13.55 14.10 9.54
C THR A 298 -12.18 13.52 9.24
N THR A 299 -11.15 14.03 9.91
CA THR A 299 -9.75 13.64 9.70
C THR A 299 -9.14 13.03 10.96
N LEU A 300 -8.41 11.92 10.80
CA LEU A 300 -7.62 11.30 11.85
C LEU A 300 -6.16 11.72 11.71
N GLN A 301 -5.59 12.31 12.76
CA GLN A 301 -4.18 12.71 12.82
C GLN A 301 -3.63 12.34 14.20
N GLU A 302 -2.60 11.49 14.24
CA GLU A 302 -1.90 11.13 15.50
C GLU A 302 -2.84 10.65 16.63
N ARG A 303 -3.88 9.87 16.30
CA ARG A 303 -4.97 9.39 17.19
C ARG A 303 -5.90 10.48 17.73
N GLU A 304 -5.81 11.69 17.20
CA GLU A 304 -6.79 12.74 17.41
C GLU A 304 -7.70 12.86 16.20
N VAL A 305 -8.98 13.05 16.45
CA VAL A 305 -9.99 13.18 15.40
C VAL A 305 -10.44 14.62 15.33
N TYR A 306 -10.39 15.18 14.13
CA TYR A 306 -10.78 16.56 13.85
C TYR A 306 -11.98 16.57 12.93
N HIS A 307 -13.00 17.34 13.29
CA HIS A 307 -14.11 17.67 12.42
C HIS A 307 -13.88 19.07 11.84
N ASN A 308 -13.93 19.16 10.51
CA ASN A 308 -13.69 20.40 9.78
C ASN A 308 -14.89 20.73 8.91
N GLU A 309 -15.37 21.98 8.96
CA GLU A 309 -16.41 22.48 8.05
C GLU A 309 -15.80 23.40 7.00
N TYR A 310 -16.34 23.32 5.78
CA TYR A 310 -15.86 24.06 4.63
C TYR A 310 -16.99 24.79 3.92
N ILE A 311 -16.65 25.97 3.40
CA ILE A 311 -17.45 26.68 2.41
C ILE A 311 -16.67 26.74 1.10
N MET A 312 -17.25 26.18 0.04
CA MET A 312 -16.71 26.21 -1.31
C MET A 312 -17.56 27.10 -2.22
N ARG A 313 -16.92 28.06 -2.90
CA ARG A 313 -17.57 28.87 -3.93
C ARG A 313 -17.13 28.42 -5.31
N LEU A 314 -18.10 28.00 -6.10
CA LEU A 314 -17.92 27.54 -7.47
C LEU A 314 -18.31 28.63 -8.47
N VAL A 315 -17.63 28.61 -9.61
CA VAL A 315 -17.96 29.40 -10.79
C VAL A 315 -18.00 28.51 -12.01
N ARG A 316 -18.86 28.84 -12.97
CA ARG A 316 -18.88 28.17 -14.27
C ARG A 316 -17.79 28.76 -15.17
N ASP A 317 -16.96 27.92 -15.76
CA ASP A 317 -15.92 28.33 -16.69
C ASP A 317 -16.47 28.57 -18.11
N THR A 318 -15.60 28.97 -19.03
CA THR A 318 -15.96 29.24 -20.44
C THR A 318 -16.40 27.99 -21.20
N THR A 319 -16.11 26.79 -20.70
CA THR A 319 -16.53 25.51 -21.28
C THR A 319 -17.89 25.05 -20.75
N GLY A 320 -18.45 25.76 -19.76
CA GLY A 320 -19.70 25.46 -19.11
C GLY A 320 -19.57 24.52 -17.90
N SER A 321 -18.34 24.19 -17.49
CA SER A 321 -18.01 23.28 -16.39
C SER A 321 -17.85 24.05 -15.08
N TRP A 322 -18.18 23.43 -13.95
CA TRP A 322 -17.99 24.05 -12.63
C TRP A 322 -16.53 23.97 -12.19
N CYS A 323 -16.01 25.03 -11.57
CA CYS A 323 -14.67 25.09 -11.00
C CYS A 323 -14.71 25.72 -9.61
N ILE A 324 -13.85 25.25 -8.71
CA ILE A 324 -13.70 25.81 -7.36
C ILE A 324 -12.88 27.10 -7.46
N ARG A 325 -13.51 28.23 -7.12
CA ARG A 325 -12.84 29.54 -7.07
C ARG A 325 -12.31 29.85 -5.69
N HIS A 326 -13.02 29.42 -4.64
CA HIS A 326 -12.65 29.68 -3.27
C HIS A 326 -13.02 28.50 -2.39
N LEU A 327 -12.13 28.17 -1.46
CA LEU A 327 -12.30 27.18 -0.41
C LEU A 327 -11.90 27.84 0.92
N GLU A 328 -12.77 27.77 1.90
CA GLU A 328 -12.53 28.30 3.24
C GLU A 328 -12.87 27.22 4.27
N ASN A 329 -11.92 26.89 5.14
CA ASN A 329 -12.20 26.09 6.34
C ASN A 329 -12.73 27.04 7.41
N THR A 330 -14.01 26.89 7.77
CA THR A 330 -14.70 27.80 8.68
C THR A 330 -14.54 27.40 10.14
N THR A 331 -14.49 26.10 10.42
CA THR A 331 -14.38 25.56 11.77
C THR A 331 -13.50 24.31 11.75
N SER A 332 -12.62 24.19 12.74
CA SER A 332 -11.82 23.00 12.99
C SER A 332 -11.90 22.67 14.47
N ILE A 333 -12.57 21.58 14.80
CA ILE A 333 -12.86 21.18 16.17
C ILE A 333 -12.26 19.80 16.40
N ARG A 334 -11.43 19.67 17.44
CA ARG A 334 -11.01 18.36 17.92
C ARG A 334 -12.21 17.69 18.58
N LEU A 335 -12.58 16.50 18.10
CA LEU A 335 -13.67 15.73 18.70
C LEU A 335 -13.23 15.17 20.04
N ASP A 336 -14.11 15.30 21.03
CA ASP A 336 -13.89 14.69 22.34
C ASP A 336 -13.96 13.16 22.24
N ALA A 337 -13.30 12.51 23.20
CA ALA A 337 -13.28 11.05 23.31
C ALA A 337 -14.66 10.43 23.57
N ASP A 338 -15.71 11.22 23.88
CA ASP A 338 -17.08 10.74 24.09
C ASP A 338 -18.02 11.13 22.94
N SER A 339 -17.52 11.80 21.90
CA SER A 339 -18.36 12.22 20.76
C SER A 339 -18.87 11.00 20.00
N SER A 340 -20.15 11.04 19.59
CA SER A 340 -20.74 10.03 18.71
C SER A 340 -20.14 10.04 17.30
N LEU A 341 -19.48 11.13 16.91
CA LEU A 341 -18.75 11.26 15.65
C LEU A 341 -17.29 10.80 15.77
N ASN A 342 -16.86 10.37 16.97
CA ASN A 342 -15.51 9.89 17.17
C ASN A 342 -15.40 8.42 16.69
N PRO A 343 -14.64 8.12 15.64
CA PRO A 343 -14.46 6.76 15.13
C PRO A 343 -13.88 5.79 16.18
N PHE A 344 -13.16 6.26 17.19
CA PHE A 344 -12.70 5.40 18.30
C PHE A 344 -13.84 4.83 19.16
N ASN A 345 -15.00 5.50 19.19
CA ASN A 345 -16.17 5.04 19.95
C ASN A 345 -17.16 4.26 19.10
N MET A 346 -16.97 4.26 17.78
CA MET A 346 -17.82 3.52 16.87
C MET A 346 -17.32 2.07 16.84
N GLN A 347 -18.22 1.15 17.16
CA GLN A 347 -17.94 -0.28 17.05
C GLN A 347 -18.47 -0.81 15.72
N VAL A 348 -17.71 -1.71 15.14
CA VAL A 348 -18.10 -2.49 13.96
C VAL A 348 -17.99 -3.96 14.28
N TYR A 349 -18.87 -4.73 13.66
CA TYR A 349 -18.92 -6.17 13.76
C TYR A 349 -18.16 -6.78 12.60
N CYS A 350 -17.33 -7.77 12.91
CA CYS A 350 -16.49 -8.44 11.93
C CYS A 350 -16.67 -9.95 12.03
N ARG A 351 -16.74 -10.62 10.88
CA ARG A 351 -16.75 -12.08 10.79
C ARG A 351 -15.60 -12.52 9.89
N VAL A 352 -14.81 -13.45 10.40
CA VAL A 352 -13.59 -13.94 9.75
C VAL A 352 -13.79 -15.38 9.31
N TYR A 353 -13.37 -15.66 8.09
CA TYR A 353 -13.46 -16.95 7.42
C TYR A 353 -12.11 -17.37 6.85
N GLU A 354 -11.91 -18.68 6.72
CA GLU A 354 -10.87 -19.30 5.93
C GLU A 354 -11.41 -19.66 4.55
N ILE A 355 -10.68 -19.30 3.50
CA ILE A 355 -11.01 -19.60 2.11
C ILE A 355 -10.49 -21.01 1.78
N ILE A 356 -11.40 -21.92 1.47
CA ILE A 356 -11.09 -23.26 0.97
C ILE A 356 -11.01 -23.23 -0.56
N ASP A 357 -11.94 -22.51 -1.20
CA ASP A 357 -12.05 -22.40 -2.65
C ASP A 357 -12.39 -20.96 -3.02
N ILE A 358 -11.49 -20.33 -3.77
CA ILE A 358 -11.61 -18.92 -4.15
C ILE A 358 -12.55 -18.74 -5.34
N ASP A 359 -12.64 -19.72 -6.23
CA ASP A 359 -13.48 -19.63 -7.44
C ASP A 359 -14.96 -19.69 -7.02
N ASP A 360 -15.30 -20.63 -6.13
CA ASP A 360 -16.65 -20.73 -5.55
C ASP A 360 -17.01 -19.47 -4.72
N LEU A 361 -16.03 -18.81 -4.08
CA LEU A 361 -16.27 -17.57 -3.35
C LEU A 361 -16.65 -16.44 -4.32
N PHE A 362 -15.92 -16.26 -5.42
CA PHE A 362 -16.25 -15.26 -6.43
C PHE A 362 -17.62 -15.51 -7.08
N ASP A 363 -18.00 -16.77 -7.33
CA ASP A 363 -19.34 -17.12 -7.83
C ASP A 363 -20.47 -16.69 -6.89
N VAL A 364 -20.23 -16.65 -5.57
CA VAL A 364 -21.20 -16.15 -4.58
C VAL A 364 -21.18 -14.64 -4.50
N LEU A 365 -20.00 -14.01 -4.58
CA LEU A 365 -19.87 -12.56 -4.58
C LEU A 365 -20.51 -11.92 -5.82
N ASP A 366 -20.46 -12.58 -6.98
CA ASP A 366 -21.12 -12.14 -8.22
C ASP A 366 -22.66 -12.08 -8.12
N GLN A 367 -23.25 -12.70 -7.10
CA GLN A 367 -24.70 -12.62 -6.83
C GLN A 367 -25.09 -11.37 -6.04
N LEU A 368 -24.11 -10.65 -5.49
CA LEU A 368 -24.34 -9.44 -4.72
C LEU A 368 -24.38 -8.23 -5.65
N ASP A 369 -25.51 -7.53 -5.64
CA ASP A 369 -25.64 -6.25 -6.34
C ASP A 369 -24.82 -5.16 -5.62
N ASP A 370 -24.33 -4.17 -6.38
CA ASP A 370 -23.61 -2.99 -5.86
C ASP A 370 -22.33 -3.28 -5.06
N ILE A 371 -21.69 -4.44 -5.32
CA ILE A 371 -20.33 -4.71 -4.88
C ILE A 371 -19.33 -3.94 -5.75
N ARG A 372 -18.38 -3.25 -5.12
CA ARG A 372 -17.28 -2.60 -5.82
C ARG A 372 -15.94 -2.93 -5.18
N GLU A 373 -14.93 -3.17 -6.01
CA GLU A 373 -13.56 -3.12 -5.57
C GLU A 373 -13.21 -1.70 -5.12
N VAL A 374 -12.49 -1.53 -4.01
CA VAL A 374 -12.05 -0.26 -3.45
C VAL A 374 -10.53 -0.08 -3.63
N GLU A 375 -9.76 -1.11 -3.28
CA GLU A 375 -8.30 -1.11 -3.33
C GLU A 375 -7.78 -2.55 -3.43
N GLU A 376 -6.68 -2.75 -4.16
CA GLU A 376 -5.91 -4.00 -4.09
C GLU A 376 -4.96 -3.94 -2.89
N LEU A 377 -5.01 -4.96 -2.06
CA LEU A 377 -4.11 -5.11 -0.92
C LEU A 377 -2.89 -5.93 -1.33
N PRO A 378 -1.74 -5.81 -0.62
CA PRO A 378 -0.52 -6.56 -0.96
C PRO A 378 -0.70 -8.08 -1.09
N TYR A 379 -1.67 -8.65 -0.36
CA TYR A 379 -2.01 -10.06 -0.43
C TYR A 379 -3.49 -10.31 -0.75
N GLY A 380 -4.23 -9.31 -1.26
CA GLY A 380 -5.68 -9.39 -1.24
C GLY A 380 -6.44 -8.34 -2.03
N LEU A 381 -7.76 -8.34 -1.85
CA LEU A 381 -8.72 -7.47 -2.49
C LEU A 381 -9.66 -6.89 -1.44
N HIS A 382 -9.79 -5.56 -1.39
CA HIS A 382 -10.83 -4.89 -0.60
C HIS A 382 -12.00 -4.52 -1.51
N MET A 383 -13.17 -5.07 -1.21
CA MET A 383 -14.44 -4.75 -1.82
C MET A 383 -15.41 -4.11 -0.82
N ARG A 384 -16.38 -3.36 -1.32
CA ARG A 384 -17.37 -2.65 -0.52
C ARG A 384 -18.76 -2.77 -1.14
N LEU A 385 -19.74 -3.08 -0.31
CA LEU A 385 -21.16 -3.02 -0.61
C LEU A 385 -21.72 -1.67 -0.16
N THR A 386 -22.45 -0.98 -1.03
CA THR A 386 -23.02 0.34 -0.74
C THR A 386 -24.52 0.40 -1.00
N CYS A 387 -25.23 1.24 -0.26
CA CYS A 387 -26.67 1.49 -0.47
C CYS A 387 -26.97 2.40 -1.69
N PHE A 388 -25.94 3.00 -2.30
CA PHE A 388 -26.08 4.04 -3.31
C PHE A 388 -25.27 3.68 -4.55
N GLU A 389 -25.84 3.97 -5.72
CA GLU A 389 -25.11 3.94 -7.00
C GLU A 389 -23.97 4.97 -6.99
N ASP A 390 -22.86 4.66 -7.67
CA ASP A 390 -21.63 5.47 -7.67
C ASP A 390 -21.74 6.70 -8.60
N ASP A 391 -22.62 7.64 -8.23
CA ASP A 391 -22.90 8.86 -8.98
C ASP A 391 -22.26 10.12 -8.36
N PHE A 392 -21.43 9.97 -7.34
CA PHE A 392 -20.79 11.05 -6.57
C PHE A 392 -21.77 12.05 -5.91
N ASN A 393 -23.07 11.74 -5.77
CA ASN A 393 -23.96 12.56 -4.94
C ASN A 393 -23.68 12.39 -3.44
N HIS A 394 -23.05 11.29 -3.07
CA HIS A 394 -22.52 11.03 -1.74
C HIS A 394 -20.99 11.22 -1.73
N GLY A 395 -20.46 11.64 -0.58
CA GLY A 395 -19.04 11.94 -0.42
C GLY A 395 -18.18 10.70 -0.19
N ILE A 396 -16.93 10.91 0.23
CA ILE A 396 -16.19 9.82 0.86
C ILE A 396 -16.91 9.52 2.16
N SER A 397 -17.40 8.30 2.27
CA SER A 397 -17.80 7.80 3.56
C SER A 397 -17.12 6.49 3.87
N PHE A 398 -16.56 6.42 5.08
CA PHE A 398 -16.19 5.16 5.67
C PHE A 398 -17.42 4.40 6.18
N MET A 399 -18.48 5.12 6.55
CA MET A 399 -19.60 4.58 7.32
C MET A 399 -20.97 4.80 6.69
N THR A 400 -21.27 6.05 6.34
CA THR A 400 -22.57 6.48 5.84
C THR A 400 -22.82 5.92 4.45
N GLY A 401 -23.81 5.03 4.33
CA GLY A 401 -24.18 4.40 3.05
C GLY A 401 -23.35 3.17 2.68
N VAL A 402 -22.52 2.67 3.59
CA VAL A 402 -21.80 1.40 3.45
C VAL A 402 -22.59 0.31 4.15
N ILE A 403 -22.92 -0.76 3.42
CA ILE A 403 -23.61 -1.95 3.94
C ILE A 403 -22.59 -2.85 4.64
N ALA A 404 -21.53 -3.22 3.91
CA ALA A 404 -20.43 -4.01 4.43
C ALA A 404 -19.15 -3.76 3.63
N ASP A 405 -18.01 -3.91 4.29
CA ASP A 405 -16.70 -4.07 3.67
C ASP A 405 -16.35 -5.57 3.64
N LEU A 406 -15.87 -6.04 2.49
CA LEU A 406 -15.50 -7.42 2.22
C LEU A 406 -14.02 -7.44 1.85
N VAL A 407 -13.21 -8.21 2.57
CA VAL A 407 -11.77 -8.29 2.31
C VAL A 407 -11.37 -9.73 2.08
N ILE A 408 -10.79 -10.00 0.93
CA ILE A 408 -10.06 -11.24 0.66
C ILE A 408 -8.59 -10.91 0.91
N ASN A 409 -7.90 -11.65 1.77
CA ASN A 409 -6.48 -11.44 2.07
C ASN A 409 -5.81 -12.80 2.25
N ALA A 410 -5.01 -13.23 1.27
CA ALA A 410 -4.45 -14.57 1.18
C ALA A 410 -5.51 -15.68 1.31
N ASP A 411 -5.47 -16.47 2.37
CA ASP A 411 -6.43 -17.53 2.70
C ASP A 411 -7.55 -17.04 3.63
N GLU A 412 -7.63 -15.76 3.93
CA GLU A 412 -8.59 -15.16 4.85
C GLU A 412 -9.65 -14.35 4.10
N PHE A 413 -10.92 -14.51 4.50
CA PHE A 413 -12.02 -13.65 4.05
C PHE A 413 -12.67 -12.98 5.26
N VAL A 414 -12.79 -11.66 5.23
CA VAL A 414 -13.31 -10.86 6.34
C VAL A 414 -14.48 -10.01 5.88
N VAL A 415 -15.58 -10.07 6.62
CA VAL A 415 -16.76 -9.22 6.42
C VAL A 415 -16.85 -8.25 7.59
N ILE A 416 -16.91 -6.96 7.32
CA ILE A 416 -17.01 -5.88 8.33
C ILE A 416 -18.29 -5.08 8.07
N SER A 417 -19.15 -4.95 9.09
CA SER A 417 -20.35 -4.12 9.00
C SER A 417 -20.63 -3.38 10.31
N GLN A 418 -21.32 -2.24 10.22
CA GLN A 418 -21.87 -1.55 11.39
C GLN A 418 -23.07 -2.26 12.00
N ASP A 419 -23.78 -3.04 11.18
CA ASP A 419 -25.02 -3.68 11.57
C ASP A 419 -24.85 -5.20 11.63
N ILE A 420 -25.16 -5.76 12.80
CA ILE A 420 -25.05 -7.19 13.04
C ILE A 420 -26.07 -7.98 12.23
N GLU A 421 -27.25 -7.41 11.96
CA GLU A 421 -28.28 -8.06 11.14
C GLU A 421 -27.76 -8.24 9.70
N THR A 422 -27.13 -7.21 9.13
CA THR A 422 -26.46 -7.27 7.82
C THR A 422 -25.36 -8.35 7.79
N LEU A 423 -24.55 -8.44 8.85
CA LEU A 423 -23.50 -9.45 8.96
C LEU A 423 -24.08 -10.88 8.91
N ASP A 424 -25.20 -11.11 9.61
CA ASP A 424 -25.92 -12.39 9.66
C ASP A 424 -26.59 -12.73 8.33
N GLU A 425 -27.18 -11.75 7.65
CA GLU A 425 -27.75 -11.94 6.31
C GLU A 425 -26.67 -12.38 5.30
N LEU A 426 -25.51 -11.71 5.30
CA LEU A 426 -24.38 -12.09 4.45
C LEU A 426 -23.85 -13.47 4.79
N HIS A 427 -23.77 -13.83 6.08
CA HIS A 427 -23.37 -15.17 6.49
C HIS A 427 -24.33 -16.26 6.03
N CYS A 428 -25.64 -16.03 6.14
CA CYS A 428 -26.63 -16.95 5.59
C CYS A 428 -26.44 -17.10 4.08
N LEU A 429 -26.22 -16.01 3.34
CA LEU A 429 -25.95 -16.06 1.89
C LEU A 429 -24.70 -16.89 1.56
N PHE A 430 -23.62 -16.73 2.32
CA PHE A 430 -22.39 -17.51 2.13
C PHE A 430 -22.54 -18.99 2.52
N MET A 431 -23.39 -19.32 3.50
CA MET A 431 -23.52 -20.69 4.02
C MET A 431 -24.68 -21.50 3.40
N GLU A 432 -25.76 -20.84 2.92
CA GLU A 432 -26.96 -21.50 2.39
C GLU A 432 -26.74 -22.10 0.99
N ASN A 433 -25.78 -21.58 0.23
CA ASN A 433 -25.51 -22.02 -1.15
C ASN A 433 -24.79 -23.38 -1.27
N ASN A 434 -24.53 -24.09 -0.16
CA ASN A 434 -23.83 -25.39 -0.14
C ASN A 434 -22.43 -25.36 -0.80
N THR A 435 -21.86 -24.18 -1.00
CA THR A 435 -20.48 -23.98 -1.41
C THR A 435 -19.62 -24.15 -0.17
N PHE A 436 -18.70 -25.12 -0.18
CA PHE A 436 -17.72 -25.28 0.90
C PHE A 436 -16.57 -24.27 0.78
N ALA A 437 -16.83 -23.11 0.16
CA ALA A 437 -15.84 -22.08 -0.15
C ALA A 437 -15.24 -21.46 1.11
N LEU A 438 -16.03 -21.36 2.18
CA LEU A 438 -15.65 -20.68 3.42
C LEU A 438 -15.82 -21.56 4.66
N VAL A 439 -14.88 -21.44 5.59
CA VAL A 439 -15.02 -21.96 6.97
C VAL A 439 -14.92 -20.81 7.95
N GLN A 440 -15.95 -20.63 8.77
CA GLN A 440 -15.94 -19.60 9.81
C GLN A 440 -14.84 -19.86 10.83
N ARG A 441 -13.95 -18.87 11.03
CA ARG A 441 -12.91 -18.87 12.06
C ARG A 441 -13.35 -18.15 13.33
N GLY A 442 -14.01 -16.98 13.19
CA GLY A 442 -14.40 -16.18 14.35
C GLY A 442 -15.34 -15.02 14.06
N GLU A 443 -15.89 -14.45 15.12
CA GLU A 443 -16.71 -13.23 15.14
C GLU A 443 -16.15 -12.27 16.19
N TYR A 444 -16.01 -11.01 15.82
CA TYR A 444 -15.32 -10.00 16.60
C TYR A 444 -16.08 -8.68 16.58
N GLU A 445 -15.94 -7.91 17.65
CA GLU A 445 -16.42 -6.53 17.76
C GLU A 445 -15.20 -5.66 18.01
N ILE A 446 -14.88 -4.80 17.05
CA ILE A 446 -13.69 -3.94 17.08
C ILE A 446 -14.08 -2.48 16.89
N ASN A 447 -13.18 -1.57 17.27
CA ASN A 447 -13.41 -0.17 16.96
C ASN A 447 -13.17 0.09 15.46
N LEU A 448 -13.69 1.22 15.00
CA LEU A 448 -13.67 1.58 13.59
C LEU A 448 -12.26 1.81 13.02
N ILE A 449 -11.34 2.30 13.85
CA ILE A 449 -9.97 2.62 13.44
C ILE A 449 -9.14 1.35 13.27
N SER A 450 -9.35 0.33 14.10
CA SER A 450 -8.82 -1.02 13.87
C SER A 450 -9.25 -1.57 12.52
N ALA A 451 -10.55 -1.50 12.25
CA ALA A 451 -11.09 -1.96 10.97
C ALA A 451 -10.44 -1.19 9.82
N TYR A 452 -10.33 0.14 9.94
CA TYR A 452 -9.65 0.98 8.95
C TYR A 452 -8.18 0.59 8.72
N ASN A 453 -7.42 0.32 9.78
CA ASN A 453 -6.01 -0.06 9.66
C ASN A 453 -5.86 -1.40 8.92
N TYR A 454 -6.79 -2.33 9.12
CA TYR A 454 -6.84 -3.56 8.33
C TYR A 454 -7.24 -3.34 6.88
N LEU A 455 -8.30 -2.57 6.64
CA LEU A 455 -8.76 -2.21 5.29
C LEU A 455 -7.68 -1.45 4.49
N SER A 456 -6.76 -0.75 5.17
CA SER A 456 -5.61 -0.09 4.53
C SER A 456 -4.38 -0.99 4.35
N GLY A 457 -4.54 -2.31 4.53
CA GLY A 457 -3.47 -3.29 4.30
C GLY A 457 -2.32 -3.22 5.31
N GLN A 458 -2.53 -2.63 6.49
CA GLN A 458 -1.47 -2.56 7.51
C GLN A 458 -1.23 -3.88 8.24
N TYR A 459 -2.11 -4.87 8.08
CA TYR A 459 -1.97 -6.18 8.71
C TYR A 459 -2.17 -7.27 7.67
N ALA A 460 -1.34 -8.30 7.75
CA ALA A 460 -1.44 -9.48 6.88
C ALA A 460 -2.58 -10.42 7.32
N ASN A 461 -2.89 -10.48 8.62
CA ASN A 461 -4.01 -11.26 9.15
C ASN A 461 -4.92 -10.38 10.01
N PHE A 462 -6.22 -10.65 10.01
CA PHE A 462 -7.18 -9.90 10.82
C PHE A 462 -6.92 -10.05 12.33
N GLU A 463 -6.48 -11.22 12.78
CA GLU A 463 -6.22 -11.48 14.20
C GLU A 463 -5.10 -10.58 14.77
N ASP A 464 -4.19 -10.07 13.92
CA ASP A 464 -3.14 -9.13 14.33
C ASP A 464 -3.71 -7.78 14.81
N ILE A 465 -4.91 -7.42 14.34
CA ILE A 465 -5.65 -6.22 14.79
C ILE A 465 -6.10 -6.38 16.24
N LEU A 466 -6.58 -7.58 16.62
CA LEU A 466 -7.08 -7.85 17.97
C LEU A 466 -5.98 -7.72 19.03
N LEU A 467 -4.72 -7.84 18.61
CA LEU A 467 -3.54 -7.57 19.45
C LEU A 467 -3.37 -6.07 19.74
N ASN A 468 -3.98 -5.17 18.96
CA ASN A 468 -3.73 -3.72 18.99
C ASN A 468 -4.70 -2.89 19.82
N GLU A 469 -5.89 -3.35 20.16
CA GLU A 469 -6.88 -2.43 20.74
C GLU A 469 -7.60 -3.00 21.96
N ASP A 470 -7.31 -2.37 23.10
CA ASP A 470 -8.21 -1.97 24.20
C ASP A 470 -9.21 -2.95 24.83
N THR A 471 -9.34 -4.17 24.32
CA THR A 471 -9.76 -5.28 25.14
C THR A 471 -8.60 -5.68 26.03
N GLU A 472 -8.93 -6.23 27.19
CA GLU A 472 -7.99 -6.80 28.16
C GLU A 472 -6.98 -7.78 27.52
N VAL A 473 -7.16 -8.16 26.24
CA VAL A 473 -6.34 -8.99 25.32
C VAL A 473 -5.14 -8.26 24.66
N SER A 474 -5.20 -6.98 24.32
CA SER A 474 -3.98 -6.22 23.89
C SER A 474 -2.98 -6.11 25.06
N ASP A 475 -3.52 -6.07 26.28
CA ASP A 475 -2.81 -6.24 27.54
C ASP A 475 -2.22 -7.65 27.71
N PHE A 476 -2.54 -8.65 26.86
CA PHE A 476 -1.96 -10.01 26.83
C PHE A 476 -0.73 -10.15 25.92
N VAL A 477 -0.50 -9.30 24.92
CA VAL A 477 0.60 -9.50 23.95
C VAL A 477 1.88 -8.76 24.37
N PHE A 478 1.83 -7.44 24.54
CA PHE A 478 2.99 -6.60 24.87
C PHE A 478 2.93 -6.09 26.32
N GLU A 479 3.58 -6.80 27.25
CA GLU A 479 3.45 -6.59 28.70
C GLU A 479 3.98 -5.25 29.22
N ASP A 480 4.83 -4.58 28.45
CA ASP A 480 5.52 -3.34 28.79
C ASP A 480 5.07 -2.15 27.93
N GLY A 481 4.07 -2.35 27.05
CA GLY A 481 3.47 -1.31 26.22
C GLY A 481 4.26 -0.93 24.96
N MET A 482 5.38 -1.60 24.68
CA MET A 482 6.20 -1.35 23.49
C MET A 482 5.74 -2.23 22.33
N ARG A 483 5.39 -1.61 21.20
CA ARG A 483 5.02 -2.31 19.96
C ARG A 483 6.14 -2.18 18.95
N PHE A 484 6.68 -3.29 18.46
CA PHE A 484 7.73 -3.28 17.44
C PHE A 484 7.11 -3.52 16.07
N ILE A 485 6.87 -2.42 15.35
CA ILE A 485 6.25 -2.42 14.03
C ILE A 485 7.35 -2.57 13.00
N THR A 486 7.14 -3.44 12.03
CA THR A 486 8.09 -3.73 10.96
C THR A 486 7.44 -3.48 9.60
N ALA A 487 8.00 -2.58 8.81
CA ALA A 487 7.73 -2.44 7.40
C ALA A 487 8.59 -3.40 6.59
N ARG A 488 7.98 -4.12 5.65
CA ARG A 488 8.65 -5.07 4.77
C ARG A 488 8.67 -4.55 3.34
N TYR A 489 9.80 -4.75 2.68
CA TYR A 489 10.02 -4.35 1.29
C TYR A 489 10.73 -5.43 0.50
N LEU A 490 10.35 -5.58 -0.77
CA LEU A 490 11.11 -6.30 -1.77
C LEU A 490 12.14 -5.37 -2.44
N ILE A 491 13.31 -5.91 -2.78
CA ILE A 491 14.44 -5.14 -3.32
C ILE A 491 14.50 -5.30 -4.84
N LYS A 492 14.35 -4.17 -5.55
CA LYS A 492 14.55 -4.07 -7.01
C LYS A 492 15.98 -3.64 -7.37
N ASP A 493 16.59 -2.76 -6.58
CA ASP A 493 17.99 -2.32 -6.78
C ASP A 493 18.81 -2.44 -5.48
N ARG A 494 19.46 -3.60 -5.33
CA ARG A 494 20.27 -3.90 -4.13
C ARG A 494 21.41 -2.90 -3.93
N ALA A 495 22.04 -2.42 -5.00
CA ALA A 495 23.17 -1.51 -4.88
C ALA A 495 22.74 -0.16 -4.30
N LYS A 496 21.59 0.35 -4.74
CA LYS A 496 21.01 1.58 -4.22
C LYS A 496 20.56 1.44 -2.76
N VAL A 497 19.92 0.32 -2.39
CA VAL A 497 19.53 0.03 -1.00
C VAL A 497 20.76 -0.03 -0.08
N MET A 498 21.82 -0.73 -0.50
CA MET A 498 23.07 -0.79 0.23
C MET A 498 23.72 0.59 0.42
N ALA A 499 23.70 1.44 -0.61
CA ALA A 499 24.19 2.80 -0.51
C ALA A 499 23.37 3.62 0.50
N ARG A 500 22.03 3.49 0.46
CA ARG A 500 21.13 4.16 1.41
C ARG A 500 21.39 3.74 2.86
N LEU A 501 21.53 2.44 3.11
CA LEU A 501 21.85 1.92 4.44
C LEU A 501 23.23 2.38 4.93
N ALA A 502 24.21 2.52 4.03
CA ALA A 502 25.53 3.04 4.37
C ALA A 502 25.54 4.55 4.69
N GLU A 503 24.59 5.33 4.15
CA GLU A 503 24.41 6.74 4.53
C GLU A 503 23.85 6.90 5.94
N ILE A 504 23.06 5.93 6.41
CA ILE A 504 22.50 5.91 7.75
C ILE A 504 23.62 5.55 8.73
N LYS A 505 23.97 6.49 9.62
CA LYS A 505 24.95 6.25 10.68
C LYS A 505 24.39 5.21 11.65
N SER A 506 24.76 3.95 11.45
CA SER A 506 24.19 2.82 12.16
C SER A 506 25.27 1.83 12.62
N LEU A 507 24.96 1.07 13.67
CA LEU A 507 25.74 -0.08 14.08
C LEU A 507 25.43 -1.25 13.13
N GLN A 508 26.42 -1.71 12.37
CA GLN A 508 26.27 -2.81 11.41
C GLN A 508 26.72 -4.15 12.02
N ILE A 509 25.91 -5.20 11.81
CA ILE A 509 26.20 -6.58 12.20
C ILE A 509 26.02 -7.47 10.98
N ASP A 510 27.04 -8.25 10.65
CA ASP A 510 26.98 -9.25 9.57
C ASP A 510 26.69 -10.63 10.18
N LEU A 511 25.56 -11.22 9.80
CA LEU A 511 25.11 -12.53 10.25
C LEU A 511 25.34 -13.56 9.14
N GLN A 512 26.44 -14.31 9.28
CA GLN A 512 26.79 -15.45 8.43
C GLN A 512 26.86 -15.15 6.91
N GLY A 513 26.94 -13.88 6.49
CA GLY A 513 27.00 -13.47 5.08
C GLY A 513 25.68 -13.58 4.32
N GLU A 514 24.59 -13.99 4.97
CA GLU A 514 23.25 -14.08 4.36
C GLU A 514 22.35 -12.90 4.77
N LEU A 515 22.54 -12.37 5.98
CA LEU A 515 21.74 -11.27 6.54
C LEU A 515 22.65 -10.18 7.09
N GLN A 516 22.32 -8.92 6.81
CA GLN A 516 22.98 -7.76 7.40
C GLN A 516 21.99 -6.97 8.23
N VAL A 517 22.35 -6.65 9.47
CA VAL A 517 21.50 -5.91 10.40
C VAL A 517 22.13 -4.56 10.70
N TYR A 518 21.35 -3.49 10.67
CA TYR A 518 21.78 -2.13 10.96
C TYR A 518 20.89 -1.55 12.07
N TYR A 519 21.51 -0.97 13.11
CA TYR A 519 20.79 -0.27 14.17
C TYR A 519 21.06 1.23 14.11
N GLU A 520 20.01 2.01 13.88
CA GLU A 520 20.02 3.46 14.01
C GLU A 520 19.65 3.85 15.44
N LEU A 521 20.42 4.76 16.01
CA LEU A 521 20.31 5.19 17.39
C LEU A 521 19.75 6.60 17.45
N GLU A 522 19.03 6.93 18.53
CA GLU A 522 18.53 8.28 18.76
C GLU A 522 19.69 9.27 18.99
N ASP A 523 19.51 10.54 18.60
CA ASP A 523 20.54 11.60 18.69
C ASP A 523 20.82 12.08 20.15
N GLU A 524 20.32 11.38 21.17
CA GLU A 524 20.53 11.76 22.57
C GLU A 524 21.96 11.43 23.06
N PRO A 525 22.74 12.43 23.53
CA PRO A 525 24.19 12.29 23.69
C PRO A 525 24.66 11.42 24.87
N ASN A 526 23.79 11.11 25.84
CA ASN A 526 24.21 10.42 27.07
C ASN A 526 23.80 8.94 27.13
N GLN A 527 22.64 8.57 26.58
CA GLN A 527 22.14 7.18 26.56
C GLN A 527 21.16 6.97 25.40
N PRO A 528 21.64 6.80 24.17
CA PRO A 528 20.76 6.69 23.03
C PRO A 528 19.87 5.45 23.14
N GLY A 529 18.57 5.62 22.90
CA GLY A 529 17.65 4.53 22.65
C GLY A 529 17.79 3.99 21.23
N LEU A 530 17.13 2.87 20.95
CA LEU A 530 16.98 2.41 19.57
C LEU A 530 15.99 3.33 18.85
N PHE A 531 16.41 3.89 17.71
CA PHE A 531 15.53 4.58 16.80
C PHE A 531 14.94 3.61 15.77
N ALA A 532 15.79 2.89 15.01
CA ALA A 532 15.36 1.98 13.96
C ALA A 532 16.24 0.72 13.85
N GLU A 533 15.65 -0.42 13.47
CA GLU A 533 16.36 -1.61 13.01
C GLU A 533 16.11 -1.82 11.52
N TYR A 534 17.18 -2.06 10.76
CA TYR A 534 17.11 -2.45 9.36
C TYR A 534 17.68 -3.85 9.21
N ILE A 535 16.91 -4.79 8.64
CA ILE A 535 17.41 -6.13 8.31
C ILE A 535 17.39 -6.29 6.81
N LEU A 536 18.56 -6.55 6.24
CA LEU A 536 18.76 -6.76 4.82
C LEU A 536 18.98 -8.24 4.52
N GLY A 537 18.02 -8.85 3.83
CA GLY A 537 18.10 -10.18 3.25
C GLY A 537 18.68 -10.19 1.83
N SER A 538 18.45 -11.28 1.09
CA SER A 538 18.90 -11.45 -0.30
C SER A 538 18.09 -10.63 -1.30
N SER A 539 16.76 -10.63 -1.13
CA SER A 539 15.76 -10.02 -2.04
C SER A 539 14.79 -9.10 -1.30
N TRP A 540 14.96 -8.90 0.00
CA TRP A 540 14.06 -8.12 0.83
C TRP A 540 14.83 -7.30 1.87
N VAL A 541 14.20 -6.23 2.35
CA VAL A 541 14.66 -5.43 3.49
C VAL A 541 13.49 -5.16 4.41
N THR A 542 13.72 -5.21 5.72
CA THR A 542 12.74 -4.78 6.71
C THR A 542 13.24 -3.58 7.50
N VAL A 543 12.32 -2.67 7.82
CA VAL A 543 12.54 -1.47 8.62
C VAL A 543 11.64 -1.55 9.84
N SER A 544 12.21 -1.60 11.03
CA SER A 544 11.45 -1.81 12.26
C SER A 544 11.69 -0.69 13.26
N ALA A 545 10.62 -0.29 13.96
CA ALA A 545 10.67 0.77 14.96
C ALA A 545 9.63 0.56 16.06
N PHE A 546 9.78 1.27 17.18
CA PHE A 546 8.85 1.20 18.29
C PHE A 546 7.71 2.22 18.15
N GLY A 547 6.52 1.76 17.78
CA GLY A 547 5.31 2.58 17.64
C GLY A 547 5.16 3.30 16.30
N GLU A 548 3.93 3.76 16.02
CA GLU A 548 3.49 4.32 14.73
C GLU A 548 4.23 5.62 14.36
N LYS A 549 4.51 6.48 15.34
CA LYS A 549 5.19 7.77 15.11
C LYS A 549 6.59 7.57 14.54
N ASP A 550 7.35 6.69 15.18
CA ASP A 550 8.75 6.46 14.82
C ASP A 550 8.84 5.73 13.49
N ILE A 551 8.03 4.67 13.28
CA ILE A 551 8.04 3.95 12.00
C ILE A 551 7.67 4.88 10.83
N ASN A 552 6.70 5.79 11.00
CA ASN A 552 6.34 6.74 9.96
C ASN A 552 7.46 7.72 9.63
N LEU A 553 8.17 8.23 10.64
CA LEU A 553 9.31 9.13 10.45
C LEU A 553 10.49 8.41 9.78
N ILE A 554 10.78 7.19 10.23
CA ILE A 554 11.87 6.36 9.72
C ILE A 554 11.61 5.96 8.28
N ARG A 555 10.39 5.54 7.96
CA ARG A 555 9.96 5.22 6.58
C ARG A 555 10.16 6.41 5.67
N ARG A 556 9.67 7.61 6.03
CA ARG A 556 9.88 8.84 5.23
C ARG A 556 11.35 9.09 4.91
N ASN A 557 12.21 8.87 5.90
CA ASN A 557 13.65 9.04 5.71
C ASN A 557 14.23 7.94 4.83
N PHE A 558 13.92 6.67 5.11
CA PHE A 558 14.46 5.52 4.38
C PHE A 558 14.00 5.48 2.92
N GLU A 559 12.72 5.71 2.69
CA GLU A 559 12.02 5.66 1.40
C GLU A 559 12.41 6.82 0.46
N ARG A 560 13.01 7.89 0.98
CA ARG A 560 13.41 9.05 0.19
C ARG A 560 14.34 8.65 -0.96
N ASP A 561 13.91 8.97 -2.19
CA ASP A 561 14.58 8.62 -3.44
C ASP A 561 14.72 7.10 -3.69
N MET A 562 14.01 6.24 -2.96
CA MET A 562 14.09 4.77 -3.06
C MET A 562 12.92 4.14 -3.84
N TYR A 563 12.00 4.94 -4.33
CA TYR A 563 10.75 4.53 -4.98
C TYR A 563 10.91 3.51 -6.13
N ASP A 564 11.94 3.67 -6.97
CA ASP A 564 12.20 2.71 -8.08
C ASP A 564 13.04 1.49 -7.65
N ALA A 565 13.54 1.47 -6.41
CA ALA A 565 14.47 0.46 -5.91
C ALA A 565 13.85 -0.49 -4.90
N LEU A 566 12.66 -0.16 -4.39
CA LEU A 566 11.92 -0.92 -3.42
C LEU A 566 10.49 -1.16 -3.90
N GLU A 567 9.87 -2.16 -3.32
CA GLU A 567 8.44 -2.42 -3.41
C GLU A 567 7.94 -2.70 -2.01
N PHE A 568 6.87 -2.00 -1.62
CA PHE A 568 6.32 -2.11 -0.27
C PHE A 568 5.44 -3.35 -0.19
N ASP A 569 5.74 -4.22 0.78
CA ASP A 569 5.11 -5.54 0.95
C ASP A 569 4.08 -5.52 2.10
N GLY A 570 4.22 -4.61 3.06
CA GLY A 570 3.26 -4.45 4.16
C GLY A 570 3.89 -4.07 5.49
N LEU A 571 3.05 -4.01 6.54
CA LEU A 571 3.45 -3.86 7.94
C LEU A 571 3.17 -5.15 8.72
N GLU A 572 4.03 -5.44 9.69
CA GLU A 572 3.96 -6.61 10.56
C GLU A 572 4.29 -6.20 12.01
N LEU A 573 3.60 -6.79 12.99
CA LEU A 573 3.96 -6.68 14.40
C LEU A 573 4.86 -7.85 14.82
N ARG A 574 6.09 -7.56 15.23
CA ARG A 574 7.03 -8.60 15.68
C ARG A 574 7.00 -8.76 17.19
N GLU A 575 6.52 -9.90 17.69
CA GLU A 575 6.45 -10.22 19.13
C GLU A 575 7.83 -10.29 19.81
N ASP A 576 8.81 -10.88 19.14
CA ASP A 576 10.19 -11.01 19.65
C ASP A 576 10.99 -9.70 19.59
N GLY A 577 10.42 -8.66 18.96
CA GLY A 577 11.01 -7.34 18.84
C GLY A 577 12.41 -7.35 18.23
N ILE A 578 13.26 -6.44 18.72
CA ILE A 578 14.68 -6.30 18.35
C ILE A 578 15.52 -7.56 18.69
N PHE A 579 14.95 -8.49 19.43
CA PHE A 579 15.67 -9.67 19.88
C PHE A 579 15.52 -10.86 18.92
N ALA A 580 14.63 -10.79 17.93
CA ALA A 580 14.40 -11.87 16.96
C ALA A 580 15.71 -12.40 16.34
N ILE A 581 16.71 -11.53 16.15
CA ILE A 581 18.00 -11.90 15.56
C ILE A 581 18.92 -12.78 16.44
N LEU A 582 18.74 -12.85 17.77
CA LEU A 582 19.67 -13.61 18.62
C LEU A 582 19.33 -15.10 18.63
N SER A 583 19.89 -15.84 17.67
CA SER A 583 19.99 -17.29 17.72
C SER A 583 21.18 -17.74 18.58
N LEU A 584 21.26 -19.04 18.91
CA LEU A 584 22.41 -19.61 19.63
C LEU A 584 23.75 -19.35 18.91
N ASP A 585 23.73 -19.34 17.58
CA ASP A 585 24.93 -19.13 16.78
C ASP A 585 25.32 -17.64 16.72
N VAL A 586 24.34 -16.74 16.66
CA VAL A 586 24.58 -15.29 16.75
C VAL A 586 25.17 -14.93 18.11
N LYS A 587 24.65 -15.48 19.21
CA LYS A 587 25.19 -15.24 20.55
C LYS A 587 26.63 -15.75 20.72
N ARG A 588 27.02 -16.80 19.98
CA ARG A 588 28.40 -17.29 19.96
C ARG A 588 29.32 -16.35 19.20
N GLN A 589 28.85 -15.78 18.09
CA GLN A 589 29.61 -14.86 17.25
C GLN A 589 29.74 -13.46 17.87
N TYR A 590 28.66 -12.96 18.48
CA TYR A 590 28.57 -11.64 19.10
C TYR A 590 28.08 -11.75 20.56
N PRO A 591 28.96 -12.14 21.51
CA PRO A 591 28.55 -12.43 22.89
C PRO A 591 28.05 -11.21 23.69
N GLN A 592 28.40 -9.98 23.27
CA GLN A 592 27.97 -8.73 23.92
C GLN A 592 26.68 -8.14 23.33
N LEU A 593 26.18 -8.71 22.23
CA LEU A 593 25.04 -8.15 21.49
C LEU A 593 23.76 -8.18 22.33
N GLU A 594 23.52 -9.27 23.06
CA GLU A 594 22.33 -9.38 23.91
C GLU A 594 22.29 -8.30 24.98
N SER A 595 23.41 -8.01 25.66
CA SER A 595 23.47 -6.91 26.63
C SER A 595 23.26 -5.55 25.98
N ALA A 596 23.87 -5.30 24.82
CA ALA A 596 23.74 -4.02 24.13
C ALA A 596 22.29 -3.76 23.67
N LEU A 597 21.63 -4.76 23.08
CA LEU A 597 20.22 -4.63 22.67
C LEU A 597 19.28 -4.43 23.87
N LYS A 598 19.55 -5.09 25.00
CA LYS A 598 18.79 -4.86 26.23
C LYS A 598 18.91 -3.41 26.70
N ASP A 599 20.11 -2.87 26.70
CA ASP A 599 20.33 -1.48 27.12
C ASP A 599 19.62 -0.50 26.17
N LEU A 600 19.74 -0.69 24.86
CA LEU A 600 19.03 0.13 23.85
C LEU A 600 17.51 0.07 24.00
N TYR A 601 16.96 -1.13 24.22
CA TYR A 601 15.54 -1.34 24.46
C TYR A 601 15.06 -0.62 25.73
N LEU A 602 15.78 -0.80 26.83
CA LEU A 602 15.39 -0.24 28.13
C LEU A 602 15.51 1.29 28.13
N ASN A 603 16.50 1.85 27.44
CA ASN A 603 16.60 3.29 27.21
C ASN A 603 15.37 3.78 26.43
N LYS A 604 15.06 3.16 25.29
CA LYS A 604 13.89 3.53 24.49
C LYS A 604 12.59 3.43 25.29
N TRP A 605 12.36 2.33 25.97
CA TRP A 605 11.18 2.13 26.84
C TRP A 605 11.07 3.22 27.91
N TYR A 606 12.17 3.61 28.55
CA TYR A 606 12.16 4.58 29.64
C TYR A 606 11.75 6.00 29.21
N HIS A 607 12.04 6.35 27.95
CA HIS A 607 11.74 7.66 27.37
C HIS A 607 10.48 7.67 26.48
N SER A 608 9.99 6.51 26.05
CA SER A 608 8.79 6.41 25.22
C SER A 608 7.49 6.62 26.00
N ASN A 609 6.55 7.33 25.38
CA ASN A 609 5.20 7.52 25.90
C ASN A 609 4.39 6.23 25.74
N LEU A 610 3.84 5.72 26.85
CA LEU A 610 3.15 4.43 26.87
C LEU A 610 1.64 4.61 27.06
N PRO A 611 0.79 3.93 26.26
CA PRO A 611 -0.66 3.92 26.46
C PRO A 611 -1.05 3.44 27.87
N THR A 612 -0.35 2.43 28.39
CA THR A 612 -0.55 1.88 29.74
C THR A 612 -0.27 2.89 30.87
N LEU A 613 0.47 3.96 30.56
CA LEU A 613 0.76 5.08 31.45
C LEU A 613 -0.01 6.35 31.05
N ARG A 614 -1.12 6.22 30.31
CA ARG A 614 -1.94 7.35 29.82
C ARG A 614 -1.13 8.35 28.99
N GLY A 615 -0.19 7.86 28.19
CA GLY A 615 0.67 8.68 27.34
C GLY A 615 1.87 9.29 28.06
N MET A 616 2.08 9.04 29.36
CA MET A 616 3.33 9.38 30.05
C MET A 616 4.44 8.41 29.69
N SER A 617 5.68 8.88 29.68
CA SER A 617 6.86 8.00 29.71
C SER A 617 7.11 7.44 31.11
N PRO A 618 7.83 6.31 31.26
CA PRO A 618 8.28 5.83 32.57
C PRO A 618 9.07 6.88 33.38
N LEU A 619 9.85 7.74 32.70
CA LEU A 619 10.53 8.89 33.30
C LEU A 619 9.54 9.88 33.93
N GLU A 620 8.52 10.31 33.18
CA GLU A 620 7.48 11.24 33.65
C GLU A 620 6.60 10.60 34.73
N ALA A 621 6.22 9.34 34.55
CA ALA A 621 5.39 8.60 35.49
C ALA A 621 6.06 8.47 36.87
N CYS A 622 7.40 8.47 36.94
CA CYS A 622 8.12 8.47 38.21
C CYS A 622 7.98 9.78 39.00
N GLN A 623 7.60 10.88 38.36
CA GLN A 623 7.54 12.22 38.97
C GLN A 623 6.18 12.48 39.66
N THR A 624 5.12 11.78 39.26
CA THR A 624 3.75 11.98 39.81
C THR A 624 3.29 10.78 40.63
N GLU A 625 2.43 11.01 41.64
CA GLU A 625 1.86 9.90 42.44
C GLU A 625 0.91 9.02 41.62
N GLU A 626 0.17 9.61 40.68
CA GLU A 626 -0.68 8.85 39.75
C GLU A 626 0.17 8.01 38.78
N GLY A 627 1.22 8.60 38.20
CA GLY A 627 2.16 7.90 37.33
C GLY A 627 2.86 6.73 38.03
N LYS A 628 3.31 6.91 39.29
CA LYS A 628 3.91 5.83 40.09
C LYS A 628 2.95 4.67 40.31
N ARG A 629 1.65 4.94 40.49
CA ARG A 629 0.62 3.89 40.63
C ARG A 629 0.43 3.12 39.32
N LEU A 630 0.41 3.82 38.19
CA LEU A 630 0.32 3.19 36.87
C LEU A 630 1.56 2.35 36.56
N LEU A 631 2.76 2.88 36.83
CA LEU A 631 4.03 2.18 36.66
C LEU A 631 4.14 0.92 37.55
N TRP A 632 3.67 0.98 38.80
CA TRP A 632 3.57 -0.19 39.66
C TRP A 632 2.58 -1.24 39.15
N THR A 633 1.51 -0.80 38.51
CA THR A 633 0.53 -1.70 37.88
C THR A 633 1.17 -2.40 36.69
N LEU A 634 1.92 -1.68 35.86
CA LEU A 634 2.72 -2.23 34.76
C LEU A 634 3.72 -3.29 35.26
N PHE A 635 4.49 -3.00 36.31
CA PHE A 635 5.43 -3.97 36.91
C PHE A 635 4.75 -5.22 37.46
N LYS A 636 3.56 -5.08 38.06
CA LYS A 636 2.77 -6.24 38.52
C LYS A 636 2.36 -7.12 37.34
N ARG A 637 1.96 -6.52 36.21
CA ARG A 637 1.59 -7.25 34.98
C ARG A 637 2.79 -8.03 34.42
N ILE A 638 3.93 -7.37 34.23
CA ILE A 638 5.18 -8.00 33.79
C ILE A 638 5.52 -9.22 34.67
N LYS A 639 5.42 -9.08 35.99
CA LYS A 639 5.67 -10.18 36.94
C LYS A 639 4.69 -11.35 36.81
N GLN A 640 3.41 -11.07 36.57
CA GLN A 640 2.38 -12.10 36.48
C GLN A 640 2.56 -12.96 35.22
N LYS A 641 2.92 -12.34 34.09
CA LYS A 641 3.16 -13.07 32.85
C LYS A 641 4.51 -13.75 32.79
N GLU A 642 5.57 -13.18 33.37
CA GLU A 642 6.86 -13.86 33.54
C GLU A 642 6.67 -15.23 34.22
N LYS A 643 5.78 -15.30 35.22
CA LYS A 643 5.40 -16.57 35.86
C LYS A 643 4.62 -17.52 34.96
N LYS A 644 3.65 -17.02 34.17
CA LYS A 644 2.87 -17.85 33.23
C LYS A 644 3.75 -18.41 32.11
N ARG A 645 4.65 -17.63 31.55
CA ARG A 645 5.57 -18.03 30.47
C ARG A 645 6.63 -19.02 30.93
N HIS A 646 7.14 -18.86 32.15
CA HIS A 646 8.03 -19.85 32.76
C HIS A 646 7.41 -21.26 32.86
N ILE A 647 6.08 -21.34 33.01
CA ILE A 647 5.33 -22.61 33.03
C ILE A 647 5.22 -23.20 31.62
N ASN A 648 5.16 -22.36 30.58
CA ASN A 648 5.04 -22.76 29.17
C ASN A 648 6.38 -23.04 28.48
N GLY A 649 7.52 -22.80 29.14
CA GLY A 649 8.85 -23.05 28.59
C GLY A 649 9.47 -21.88 27.81
N ASP A 650 8.74 -20.78 27.65
CA ASP A 650 9.24 -19.57 26.97
C ASP A 650 10.15 -18.75 27.88
N ARG A 651 11.28 -18.31 27.32
CA ARG A 651 12.24 -17.44 28.01
C ARG A 651 12.16 -16.03 27.46
N ARG A 652 11.61 -15.12 28.26
CA ARG A 652 11.69 -13.68 27.99
C ARG A 652 13.15 -13.23 28.09
N ARG A 653 13.55 -12.31 27.21
CA ARG A 653 14.93 -11.79 27.19
C ARG A 653 15.12 -10.67 28.18
N ILE A 654 14.11 -9.82 28.41
CA ILE A 654 14.12 -8.82 29.49
C ILE A 654 13.27 -9.29 30.67
N GLY A 655 13.84 -9.28 31.87
CA GLY A 655 13.16 -9.62 33.11
C GLY A 655 12.72 -8.39 33.91
N LEU A 656 11.75 -8.55 34.83
CA LEU A 656 11.26 -7.46 35.68
C LEU A 656 12.39 -6.72 36.42
N LYS A 657 13.41 -7.46 36.86
CA LYS A 657 14.57 -6.89 37.57
C LYS A 657 15.34 -5.88 36.73
N GLU A 658 15.37 -6.03 35.41
CA GLU A 658 16.08 -5.13 34.51
C GLU A 658 15.31 -3.81 34.34
N TYR A 659 13.97 -3.86 34.20
CA TYR A 659 13.14 -2.65 34.22
C TYR A 659 13.25 -1.87 35.54
N LEU A 660 13.20 -2.58 36.69
CA LEU A 660 13.36 -1.95 37.99
C LEU A 660 14.73 -1.29 38.14
N ARG A 661 15.80 -1.99 37.73
CA ARG A 661 17.16 -1.44 37.73
C ARG A 661 17.27 -0.18 36.88
N LYS A 662 16.65 -0.15 35.69
CA LYS A 662 16.67 1.04 34.83
C LYS A 662 16.03 2.25 35.52
N VAL A 663 14.87 2.05 36.15
CA VAL A 663 14.16 3.13 36.88
C VAL A 663 14.90 3.55 38.16
N GLU A 664 15.54 2.61 38.87
CA GLU A 664 16.32 2.89 40.09
C GLU A 664 17.64 3.60 39.78
N PHE A 665 18.37 3.15 38.74
CA PHE A 665 19.64 3.73 38.32
C PHE A 665 19.49 5.18 37.86
N GLU A 666 18.44 5.53 37.12
CA GLU A 666 18.20 6.91 36.69
C GLU A 666 17.69 7.82 37.81
N LYS A 667 17.05 7.28 38.86
CA LYS A 667 16.73 8.05 40.09
C LYS A 667 17.96 8.46 40.87
N GLU A 668 19.04 7.65 40.83
CA GLU A 668 20.31 7.94 41.50
C GLU A 668 21.18 8.94 40.70
N ASN A 669 20.93 9.08 39.39
CA ASN A 669 21.66 9.98 38.49
C ASN A 669 20.93 11.31 38.18
N GLN A 670 19.73 11.55 38.73
CA GLN A 670 19.06 12.85 38.68
C GLN A 670 19.61 13.77 39.79
N PRO A 671 20.02 15.02 39.47
CA PRO A 671 20.61 15.95 40.44
C PRO A 671 19.65 16.44 41.53
#